data_AF-H6BM44-F1
#
_entry.id   AF-H6BM44-F1
#
_cell.length_a   1.000
_cell.length_b   1.000
_cell.length_c   1.000
_cell.angle_alpha   90.00
_cell.angle_beta   90.00
_cell.angle_gamma   90.00
#
_symmetry.space_group_name_H-M   'P 1'
#
loop_
_entity.id
_entity.type
_entity.pdbx_description
1 polymer ?
#
loop_
_entity_poly.entity_id
_entity_poly.type
_entity_poly.pdbx_seq_one_letter_code
_entity_poly.pdbx_strand_id
1 'polypeptide(L)'
;MAAETLNVIALISGGKDSLYSILHCLDNGHKVVALANLYPRPRSPTERGANDTSPEDTEGEDEDLNSFMYQTVGYSIIPLYAECLGLPLYRRQITGSAVQTGRYYDASEIDLATADRNGLDPLDETEDLVPLLQEVMKAHPEANAVCSGAILSTYQRTRVESIAVRLGLTPLAYLWQYPALPPPAERMDSLTGLLDDMAAAGCDARIVKIASGGIKESLLWSNVADPRTRARLVAGLRPFFPDHEFELRGAVLGEGGEYESLAVNGPNRLWKKRIVVAEEKSSTVVGDGGVCYIRLRDARTVQNESISTEQDKGPVRVPGVLDPQFDTVLTRLQGLKPLPLNSTWSVTDGHTSKHDLEAFVSASFPLGQTLTGSCLTISNITAPGASTPTEQMKGICNMVDNLLGSSAHSLRLPWTPNSSDIVFATLLLRDMAQFGPVNSIYATLFRAGKPNPPARVTIACDLPAGIDVSLNLVLDLRPRHTRRGLHVQSRSYWAPANIGPYSQAICVAMETRANPDSNVHDAGLVELVHMAGQIPLVPQTMTVSDKSFVEQAVLSLQHLWRVAQERGVDIWPWGIAFLKKDSAIASHAVVASKVWQEANLIGTRPVSESSTEGDSDNDDEDGPDAWDRQFNRSSLHDKKIPATNVGGHLHILPNHKVFKSTSIGCKFVRPFIAAEVASLPRDAPIEWWSLGLANLPQLPSSVPRISASGQHRGWGSVSIVTVLPGEHQDQEKERETESIDRNTEHLVTVLMYMPNSSQESNTLDTETIERDITDMLSERYADTTPPSYQAVHGTAFISAEFQSARCKLNKHSLFSSLAVVPCKSVYGSSGLEMTIVDGHKHTEVEQRSESTKTLNPATDGSTSLSGGQLQEEGVSLATSTTSSDAVLSETCKPLAAALTMRITIADPSSSSDFTRVLSSAA
;
A
#
# COMPACT_ATOMS: atom_id res chain seq x y z
N MET A 1 -22.53 11.76 10.23
CA MET A 1 -23.59 11.10 9.43
C MET A 1 -23.59 9.63 9.83
N ALA A 2 -24.72 9.07 10.24
CA ALA A 2 -24.78 7.63 10.56
C ALA A 2 -24.45 6.83 9.29
N ALA A 3 -23.67 5.76 9.42
CA ALA A 3 -23.37 4.87 8.30
C ALA A 3 -24.67 4.27 7.74
N GLU A 4 -24.74 4.12 6.43
CA GLU A 4 -25.90 3.57 5.74
C GLU A 4 -26.13 2.11 6.16
N THR A 5 -27.33 1.78 6.65
CA THR A 5 -27.74 0.40 6.93
C THR A 5 -28.02 -0.34 5.61
N LEU A 6 -27.26 -1.41 5.36
CA LEU A 6 -27.39 -2.25 4.16
C LEU A 6 -28.28 -3.48 4.41
N ASN A 7 -28.92 -3.99 3.36
CA ASN A 7 -29.61 -5.27 3.33
C ASN A 7 -28.74 -6.29 2.58
N VAL A 8 -28.22 -7.25 3.33
CA VAL A 8 -27.08 -8.08 2.94
C VAL A 8 -27.52 -9.49 2.57
N ILE A 9 -27.05 -9.96 1.42
CA ILE A 9 -27.04 -11.38 1.04
C ILE A 9 -25.74 -11.99 1.56
N ALA A 10 -25.82 -13.01 2.40
CA ALA A 10 -24.62 -13.67 2.94
C ALA A 10 -24.23 -14.88 2.10
N LEU A 11 -23.05 -14.83 1.48
CA LEU A 11 -22.45 -15.99 0.84
C LEU A 11 -21.92 -16.93 1.92
N ILE A 12 -22.45 -18.15 1.97
CA ILE A 12 -22.09 -19.15 2.96
C ILE A 12 -21.48 -20.39 2.32
N SER A 13 -20.40 -20.88 2.95
CA SER A 13 -19.72 -22.11 2.56
C SER A 13 -19.95 -23.25 3.55
N GLY A 14 -20.47 -22.96 4.75
CA GLY A 14 -20.42 -23.89 5.89
C GLY A 14 -19.32 -23.54 6.88
N GLY A 15 -18.22 -22.94 6.43
CA GLY A 15 -17.03 -22.72 7.26
C GLY A 15 -17.11 -21.54 8.23
N LYS A 16 -16.17 -21.54 9.18
CA LYS A 16 -16.01 -20.52 10.24
C LYS A 16 -16.10 -19.08 9.72
N ASP A 17 -15.51 -18.81 8.55
CA ASP A 17 -15.30 -17.45 8.06
C ASP A 17 -16.59 -16.82 7.55
N SER A 18 -17.38 -17.59 6.80
CA SER A 18 -18.65 -17.09 6.24
C SER A 18 -19.65 -16.72 7.33
N LEU A 19 -19.74 -17.51 8.40
CA LEU A 19 -20.64 -17.24 9.52
C LEU A 19 -20.11 -16.12 10.44
N TYR A 20 -18.79 -16.01 10.62
CA TYR A 20 -18.21 -14.92 11.39
C TYR A 20 -18.33 -13.57 10.66
N SER A 21 -18.24 -13.56 9.32
CA SER A 21 -18.47 -12.37 8.50
C SER A 21 -19.91 -11.81 8.66
N ILE A 22 -20.91 -12.68 8.82
CA ILE A 22 -22.29 -12.26 9.13
C ILE A 22 -22.35 -11.48 10.45
N LEU A 23 -21.62 -11.90 11.48
CA LEU A 23 -21.61 -11.21 12.77
C LEU A 23 -21.06 -9.78 12.64
N HIS A 24 -20.04 -9.57 11.81
CA HIS A 24 -19.55 -8.23 11.51
C HIS A 24 -20.57 -7.40 10.71
N CYS A 25 -21.35 -7.99 9.81
CA CYS A 25 -22.43 -7.27 9.15
C CYS A 25 -23.44 -6.74 10.18
N LEU A 26 -23.83 -7.57 11.15
CA LEU A 26 -24.75 -7.18 12.22
C LEU A 26 -24.16 -6.06 13.10
N ASP A 27 -22.87 -6.13 13.47
CA ASP A 27 -22.22 -5.11 14.31
C ASP A 27 -21.94 -3.79 13.60
N ASN A 28 -21.84 -3.81 12.26
CA ASN A 28 -21.85 -2.58 11.46
C ASN A 28 -23.28 -2.05 11.20
N GLY A 29 -24.29 -2.60 11.87
CA GLY A 29 -25.67 -2.14 11.80
C GLY A 29 -26.38 -2.50 10.49
N HIS A 30 -25.92 -3.54 9.79
CA HIS A 30 -26.56 -4.06 8.58
C HIS A 30 -27.54 -5.19 8.90
N LYS A 31 -28.50 -5.42 8.00
CA LYS A 31 -29.50 -6.48 8.12
C LYS A 31 -29.18 -7.59 7.13
N VAL A 32 -28.97 -8.82 7.59
CA VAL A 32 -28.88 -9.98 6.69
C VAL A 32 -30.28 -10.44 6.31
N VAL A 33 -30.57 -10.51 5.01
CA VAL A 33 -31.90 -10.83 4.49
C VAL A 33 -32.00 -12.24 3.92
N ALA A 34 -30.89 -12.80 3.43
CA ALA A 34 -30.84 -14.12 2.82
C ALA A 34 -29.44 -14.75 2.91
N LEU A 35 -29.41 -16.08 2.87
CA LEU A 35 -28.22 -16.89 2.70
C LEU A 35 -28.15 -17.39 1.25
N ALA A 36 -26.96 -17.40 0.67
CA ALA A 36 -26.73 -17.90 -0.68
C ALA A 36 -25.55 -18.88 -0.68
N ASN A 37 -25.71 -20.02 -1.36
CA ASN A 37 -24.69 -21.06 -1.44
C ASN A 37 -24.64 -21.70 -2.84
N LEU A 38 -23.44 -21.84 -3.38
CA LEU A 38 -23.18 -22.72 -4.51
C LEU A 38 -22.72 -24.09 -4.01
N TYR A 39 -23.15 -25.16 -4.68
CA TYR A 39 -22.84 -26.54 -4.26
C TYR A 39 -22.41 -27.45 -5.41
N PRO A 40 -21.53 -28.44 -5.15
CA PRO A 40 -21.12 -29.46 -6.12
C PRO A 40 -22.27 -30.20 -6.82
N ARG A 41 -22.05 -30.69 -8.04
CA ARG A 41 -22.97 -31.58 -8.74
C ARG A 41 -22.98 -32.97 -8.08
N PRO A 42 -24.14 -33.52 -7.66
CA PRO A 42 -24.24 -34.93 -7.29
C PRO A 42 -24.02 -35.83 -8.51
N ARG A 43 -23.20 -36.88 -8.38
CA ARG A 43 -22.96 -37.84 -9.47
C ARG A 43 -24.23 -38.53 -9.94
N SER A 44 -24.35 -38.73 -11.26
CA SER A 44 -25.46 -39.49 -11.83
C SER A 44 -25.22 -41.00 -11.70
N PRO A 45 -26.27 -41.83 -11.53
CA PRO A 45 -26.12 -43.29 -11.46
C PRO A 45 -25.48 -43.91 -12.72
N THR A 46 -25.51 -43.21 -13.84
CA THR A 46 -25.05 -43.65 -15.17
C THR A 46 -23.54 -43.48 -15.41
N GLU A 47 -22.85 -42.72 -14.56
CA GLU A 47 -21.38 -42.52 -14.63
C GLU A 47 -20.60 -43.56 -13.81
N ARG A 48 -21.28 -44.57 -13.24
CA ARG A 48 -20.65 -45.69 -12.52
C ARG A 48 -19.84 -46.54 -13.49
N GLY A 49 -18.52 -46.55 -13.32
CA GLY A 49 -17.65 -47.54 -13.95
C GLY A 49 -17.99 -48.95 -13.46
N ALA A 50 -17.80 -49.95 -14.31
CA ALA A 50 -18.18 -51.36 -14.08
C ALA A 50 -17.48 -52.07 -12.88
N ASN A 51 -16.69 -51.36 -12.07
CA ASN A 51 -15.97 -51.88 -10.91
C ASN A 51 -16.53 -51.43 -9.55
N ASP A 52 -17.63 -50.67 -9.52
CA ASP A 52 -18.19 -50.13 -8.28
C ASP A 52 -19.29 -51.05 -7.70
N THR A 53 -18.86 -52.18 -7.10
CA THR A 53 -19.74 -53.25 -6.60
C THR A 53 -20.16 -53.05 -5.14
N SER A 54 -20.83 -51.94 -4.83
CA SER A 54 -21.56 -51.80 -3.56
C SER A 54 -22.95 -51.17 -3.78
N PRO A 55 -24.05 -51.95 -3.65
CA PRO A 55 -25.41 -51.46 -3.95
C PRO A 55 -26.08 -50.67 -2.81
N GLU A 56 -25.39 -50.31 -1.72
CA GLU A 56 -26.02 -49.69 -0.54
C GLU A 56 -25.64 -48.22 -0.29
N ASP A 57 -24.65 -47.64 -0.98
CA ASP A 57 -24.24 -46.24 -0.80
C ASP A 57 -24.90 -45.31 -1.83
N THR A 58 -26.20 -45.02 -1.65
CA THR A 58 -26.98 -44.27 -2.66
C THR A 58 -27.08 -42.75 -2.39
N GLU A 59 -26.51 -42.22 -1.31
CA GLU A 59 -26.50 -40.77 -1.01
C GLU A 59 -25.18 -40.35 -0.33
N GLY A 60 -24.06 -40.47 -1.06
CA GLY A 60 -22.72 -40.13 -0.58
C GLY A 60 -22.13 -38.88 -1.24
N GLU A 61 -21.46 -38.05 -0.44
CA GLU A 61 -20.49 -37.04 -0.90
C GLU A 61 -19.30 -37.77 -1.57
N ASP A 62 -19.47 -38.17 -2.82
CA ASP A 62 -18.46 -38.93 -3.57
C ASP A 62 -17.88 -38.08 -4.72
N GLU A 63 -16.59 -37.77 -4.52
CA GLU A 63 -15.66 -36.90 -5.26
C GLU A 63 -15.63 -35.40 -4.94
N ASP A 64 -14.51 -35.01 -4.32
CA ASP A 64 -14.06 -33.64 -4.11
C ASP A 64 -13.86 -32.95 -5.47
N LEU A 65 -14.74 -32.01 -5.82
CA LEU A 65 -14.48 -31.11 -6.93
C LEU A 65 -13.25 -30.26 -6.55
N ASN A 66 -12.22 -30.24 -7.40
CA ASN A 66 -11.06 -29.36 -7.22
C ASN A 66 -11.44 -27.90 -7.56
N SER A 67 -12.32 -27.28 -6.75
CA SER A 67 -12.66 -25.86 -6.85
C SER A 67 -11.70 -25.03 -6.00
N PHE A 68 -11.11 -24.00 -6.59
CA PHE A 68 -10.31 -23.01 -5.86
C PHE A 68 -11.18 -21.96 -5.16
N MET A 69 -12.46 -21.88 -5.54
CA MET A 69 -13.39 -20.84 -5.10
C MET A 69 -14.28 -21.30 -3.95
N TYR A 70 -14.79 -22.54 -3.99
CA TYR A 70 -15.87 -22.99 -3.11
C TYR A 70 -15.47 -24.19 -2.26
N GLN A 71 -15.92 -24.18 -1.00
CA GLN A 71 -15.83 -25.34 -0.12
C GLN A 71 -16.71 -26.47 -0.66
N THR A 72 -16.12 -27.65 -0.79
CA THR A 72 -16.77 -28.84 -1.38
C THR A 72 -17.13 -29.89 -0.34
N VAL A 73 -16.49 -29.89 0.83
CA VAL A 73 -16.78 -30.85 1.92
C VAL A 73 -17.82 -30.29 2.89
N GLY A 74 -18.77 -31.13 3.30
CA GLY A 74 -19.82 -30.77 4.26
C GLY A 74 -20.98 -29.96 3.67
N TYR A 75 -21.06 -29.82 2.34
CA TYR A 75 -22.13 -29.07 1.67
C TYR A 75 -23.52 -29.69 1.87
N SER A 76 -23.58 -30.98 2.21
CA SER A 76 -24.82 -31.69 2.56
C SER A 76 -25.49 -31.15 3.82
N ILE A 77 -24.72 -30.51 4.71
CA ILE A 77 -25.19 -29.97 6.00
C ILE A 77 -25.78 -28.57 5.87
N ILE A 78 -25.36 -27.80 4.86
CA ILE A 78 -25.76 -26.40 4.64
C ILE A 78 -27.28 -26.17 4.63
N PRO A 79 -28.16 -27.05 4.09
CA PRO A 79 -29.61 -26.89 4.18
C PRO A 79 -30.14 -26.63 5.59
N LEU A 80 -29.48 -27.17 6.62
CA LEU A 80 -29.88 -27.00 8.02
C LEU A 80 -29.70 -25.56 8.53
N TYR A 81 -28.87 -24.74 7.87
CA TYR A 81 -28.64 -23.36 8.29
C TYR A 81 -29.85 -22.44 8.14
N ALA A 82 -30.77 -22.74 7.21
CA ALA A 82 -32.00 -21.96 7.10
C ALA A 82 -32.78 -21.96 8.43
N GLU A 83 -32.85 -23.14 9.05
CA GLU A 83 -33.50 -23.33 10.35
C GLU A 83 -32.62 -22.87 11.51
N CYS A 84 -31.30 -23.10 11.44
CA CYS A 84 -30.38 -22.70 12.51
C CYS A 84 -30.28 -21.18 12.67
N LEU A 85 -30.31 -20.44 11.56
CA LEU A 85 -30.12 -18.98 11.56
C LEU A 85 -31.45 -18.23 11.46
N GLY A 86 -32.54 -18.90 11.10
CA GLY A 86 -33.84 -18.27 10.86
C GLY A 86 -33.83 -17.34 9.64
N LEU A 87 -33.03 -17.68 8.62
CA LEU A 87 -32.86 -16.89 7.39
C LEU A 87 -33.18 -17.76 6.16
N PRO A 88 -33.80 -17.19 5.10
CA PRO A 88 -34.06 -17.94 3.88
C PRO A 88 -32.75 -18.33 3.19
N LEU A 89 -32.67 -19.56 2.68
CA LEU A 89 -31.49 -20.12 2.03
C LEU A 89 -31.79 -20.40 0.56
N TYR A 90 -30.97 -19.81 -0.31
CA TYR A 90 -30.98 -20.02 -1.75
C TYR A 90 -29.75 -20.81 -2.16
N ARG A 91 -29.94 -21.88 -2.92
CA ARG A 91 -28.87 -22.76 -3.36
C ARG A 91 -28.93 -22.97 -4.85
N ARG A 92 -27.77 -22.97 -5.51
CA ARG A 92 -27.65 -23.34 -6.92
C ARG A 92 -26.46 -24.28 -7.11
N GLN A 93 -26.63 -25.24 -8.01
CA GLN A 93 -25.56 -26.16 -8.35
C GLN A 93 -24.47 -25.43 -9.16
N ILE A 94 -23.21 -25.76 -8.93
CA ILE A 94 -22.09 -25.35 -9.79
C ILE A 94 -22.22 -26.10 -11.12
N THR A 95 -22.21 -25.35 -12.22
CA THR A 95 -22.27 -25.87 -13.59
C THR A 95 -21.03 -25.51 -14.39
N GLY A 96 -20.34 -24.44 -14.02
CA GLY A 96 -19.06 -24.04 -14.59
C GLY A 96 -17.86 -24.85 -14.09
N SER A 97 -16.69 -24.55 -14.64
CA SER A 97 -15.39 -25.08 -14.21
C SER A 97 -14.41 -23.95 -13.89
N ALA A 98 -13.29 -24.25 -13.23
CA ALA A 98 -12.25 -23.27 -12.95
C ALA A 98 -11.45 -22.92 -14.22
N VAL A 99 -12.00 -22.01 -15.04
CA VAL A 99 -11.42 -21.61 -16.34
C VAL A 99 -10.38 -20.51 -16.15
N GLN A 100 -10.76 -19.42 -15.48
CA GLN A 100 -9.85 -18.35 -15.12
C GLN A 100 -9.22 -18.68 -13.77
N THR A 101 -8.00 -19.21 -13.76
CA THR A 101 -7.27 -19.55 -12.52
C THR A 101 -6.34 -18.42 -12.03
N GLY A 102 -6.28 -17.31 -12.77
CA GLY A 102 -5.47 -16.14 -12.42
C GLY A 102 -5.89 -15.45 -11.12
N ARG A 103 -4.94 -14.72 -10.52
CA ARG A 103 -5.14 -13.95 -9.27
C ARG A 103 -6.26 -12.91 -9.38
N TYR A 104 -6.42 -12.30 -10.55
CA TYR A 104 -7.45 -11.30 -10.83
C TYR A 104 -8.50 -11.89 -11.78
N TYR A 105 -9.75 -11.56 -11.55
CA TYR A 105 -10.86 -11.99 -12.39
C TYR A 105 -11.12 -10.99 -13.52
N ASP A 106 -11.19 -11.47 -14.77
CA ASP A 106 -11.46 -10.63 -15.95
C ASP A 106 -12.79 -11.03 -16.59
N ALA A 107 -13.82 -10.27 -16.26
CA ALA A 107 -15.16 -10.46 -16.77
C ALA A 107 -15.37 -9.91 -18.19
N SER A 108 -14.39 -9.23 -18.78
CA SER A 108 -14.56 -8.59 -20.09
C SER A 108 -14.65 -9.58 -21.25
N GLU A 109 -14.22 -10.82 -21.06
CA GLU A 109 -14.26 -11.88 -22.08
C GLU A 109 -15.63 -12.60 -22.14
N ILE A 110 -16.47 -12.42 -21.11
CA ILE A 110 -17.79 -13.09 -21.01
C ILE A 110 -18.78 -12.53 -22.05
N ASP A 111 -18.77 -11.21 -22.24
CA ASP A 111 -19.62 -10.54 -23.23
C ASP A 111 -19.24 -10.93 -24.67
N LEU A 112 -17.99 -11.32 -24.92
CA LEU A 112 -17.51 -11.80 -26.22
C LEU A 112 -17.81 -13.30 -26.44
N ALA A 113 -17.71 -14.11 -25.39
CA ALA A 113 -17.97 -15.54 -25.45
C ALA A 113 -19.45 -15.88 -25.69
N THR A 114 -20.37 -15.04 -25.23
CA THR A 114 -21.82 -15.20 -25.45
C THR A 114 -22.28 -14.82 -26.87
N ALA A 115 -21.47 -14.06 -27.62
CA ALA A 115 -21.83 -13.55 -28.94
C ALA A 115 -21.39 -14.45 -30.12
N ASP A 116 -20.33 -15.27 -29.96
CA ASP A 116 -19.64 -15.89 -31.12
C ASP A 116 -19.37 -17.40 -30.99
N ARG A 117 -19.79 -18.07 -29.89
CA ARG A 117 -19.57 -19.51 -29.69
C ARG A 117 -20.90 -20.26 -29.52
N ASN A 118 -21.03 -21.38 -30.23
CA ASN A 118 -22.17 -22.33 -30.21
C ASN A 118 -22.40 -23.02 -28.84
N GLY A 119 -22.28 -22.33 -27.69
CA GLY A 119 -22.66 -22.83 -26.37
C GLY A 119 -21.93 -24.09 -25.88
N LEU A 120 -20.74 -24.38 -26.41
CA LEU A 120 -20.04 -25.67 -26.20
C LEU A 120 -18.91 -25.62 -25.15
N ASP A 121 -18.42 -24.43 -24.77
CA ASP A 121 -17.40 -24.31 -23.72
C ASP A 121 -18.05 -24.04 -22.35
N PRO A 122 -17.63 -24.73 -21.27
CA PRO A 122 -18.14 -24.46 -19.93
C PRO A 122 -17.76 -23.04 -19.48
N LEU A 123 -18.72 -22.31 -18.91
CA LEU A 123 -18.48 -21.02 -18.28
C LEU A 123 -17.60 -21.18 -17.03
N ASP A 124 -16.95 -20.10 -16.60
CA ASP A 124 -16.19 -20.09 -15.35
C ASP A 124 -17.13 -20.31 -14.15
N GLU A 125 -16.72 -21.11 -13.16
CA GLU A 125 -17.49 -21.42 -11.94
C GLU A 125 -17.92 -20.18 -11.14
N THR A 126 -17.23 -19.05 -11.32
CA THR A 126 -17.60 -17.76 -10.72
C THR A 126 -18.95 -17.27 -11.23
N GLU A 127 -19.28 -17.52 -12.49
CA GLU A 127 -20.48 -16.97 -13.14
C GLU A 127 -21.78 -17.66 -12.70
N ASP A 128 -21.70 -18.85 -12.09
CA ASP A 128 -22.86 -19.49 -11.45
C ASP A 128 -23.43 -18.65 -10.28
N LEU A 129 -22.63 -17.72 -9.73
CA LEU A 129 -23.06 -16.82 -8.67
C LEU A 129 -24.05 -15.75 -9.18
N VAL A 130 -23.97 -15.37 -10.46
CA VAL A 130 -24.86 -14.36 -11.07
C VAL A 130 -26.32 -14.78 -11.00
N PRO A 131 -26.75 -15.92 -11.58
CA PRO A 131 -28.14 -16.31 -11.55
C PRO A 131 -28.63 -16.62 -10.13
N LEU A 132 -27.75 -17.12 -9.24
CA LEU A 132 -28.08 -17.30 -7.82
C LEU A 132 -28.42 -15.96 -7.14
N LEU A 133 -27.57 -14.95 -7.28
CA LEU A 133 -27.81 -13.65 -6.65
C LEU A 133 -29.00 -12.92 -7.29
N GLN A 134 -29.22 -13.04 -8.60
CA GLN A 134 -30.41 -12.49 -9.26
C GLN A 134 -31.71 -13.10 -8.71
N GLU A 135 -31.72 -14.41 -8.42
CA GLU A 135 -32.86 -15.08 -7.81
C GLU A 135 -33.13 -14.55 -6.40
N VAL A 136 -32.08 -14.36 -5.59
CA VAL A 136 -32.20 -13.76 -4.27
C VAL A 136 -32.72 -12.33 -4.36
N MET A 137 -32.16 -11.49 -5.24
CA MET A 137 -32.59 -10.10 -5.44
C MET A 137 -34.03 -9.99 -5.94
N LYS A 138 -34.51 -10.97 -6.71
CA LYS A 138 -35.91 -11.04 -7.12
C LYS A 138 -36.84 -11.32 -5.94
N ALA A 139 -36.43 -12.19 -5.02
CA ALA A 139 -37.19 -12.51 -3.81
C ALA A 139 -37.06 -11.44 -2.71
N HIS A 140 -35.93 -10.73 -2.70
CA HIS A 140 -35.57 -9.67 -1.76
C HIS A 140 -35.14 -8.40 -2.51
N PRO A 141 -36.09 -7.64 -3.10
CA PRO A 141 -35.77 -6.43 -3.87
C PRO A 141 -35.05 -5.34 -3.06
N GLU A 142 -35.13 -5.40 -1.74
CA GLU A 142 -34.42 -4.50 -0.83
C GLU A 142 -32.92 -4.78 -0.71
N ALA A 143 -32.43 -5.94 -1.18
CA ALA A 143 -31.03 -6.35 -1.09
C ALA A 143 -30.13 -5.41 -1.90
N ASN A 144 -29.10 -4.87 -1.25
CA ASN A 144 -28.16 -3.91 -1.85
C ASN A 144 -26.70 -4.20 -1.53
N ALA A 145 -26.41 -5.33 -0.87
CA ALA A 145 -25.06 -5.74 -0.52
C ALA A 145 -24.91 -7.26 -0.51
N VAL A 146 -23.67 -7.72 -0.67
CA VAL A 146 -23.29 -9.13 -0.54
C VAL A 146 -22.06 -9.24 0.35
N CYS A 147 -22.08 -10.15 1.33
CA CYS A 147 -20.92 -10.40 2.19
C CYS A 147 -20.26 -11.74 1.90
N SER A 148 -18.92 -11.77 1.97
CA SER A 148 -18.11 -12.98 1.87
C SER A 148 -17.18 -13.14 3.08
N GLY A 149 -16.66 -14.36 3.26
CA GLY A 149 -15.74 -14.73 4.34
C GLY A 149 -14.26 -14.71 3.96
N ALA A 150 -13.87 -14.14 2.81
CA ALA A 150 -12.46 -14.17 2.37
C ALA A 150 -11.54 -13.40 3.34
N ILE A 151 -10.44 -14.01 3.81
CA ILE A 151 -9.48 -13.37 4.71
C ILE A 151 -8.25 -12.86 3.95
N LEU A 152 -7.53 -13.71 3.21
CA LEU A 152 -6.28 -13.37 2.50
C LEU A 152 -6.26 -13.79 1.03
N SER A 153 -7.19 -14.65 0.59
CA SER A 153 -7.34 -15.02 -0.83
C SER A 153 -7.79 -13.86 -1.75
N THR A 154 -6.84 -13.30 -2.51
CA THR A 154 -7.15 -12.28 -3.56
C THR A 154 -8.04 -12.89 -4.65
N TYR A 155 -7.82 -14.18 -4.96
CA TYR A 155 -8.58 -14.93 -5.95
C TYR A 155 -10.08 -14.92 -5.64
N GLN A 156 -10.45 -15.28 -4.41
CA GLN A 156 -11.84 -15.34 -3.98
C GLN A 156 -12.47 -13.94 -3.88
N ARG A 157 -11.74 -12.98 -3.30
CA ARG A 157 -12.23 -11.62 -3.13
C ARG A 157 -12.58 -10.96 -4.47
N THR A 158 -11.67 -11.00 -5.44
CA THR A 158 -11.85 -10.31 -6.73
C THR A 158 -13.02 -10.87 -7.55
N ARG A 159 -13.28 -12.18 -7.44
CA ARG A 159 -14.45 -12.84 -8.04
C ARG A 159 -15.76 -12.32 -7.45
N VAL A 160 -15.89 -12.36 -6.12
CA VAL A 160 -17.09 -11.84 -5.45
C VAL A 160 -17.29 -10.35 -5.73
N GLU A 161 -16.23 -9.55 -5.68
CA GLU A 161 -16.28 -8.11 -6.00
C GLU A 161 -16.76 -7.86 -7.43
N SER A 162 -16.22 -8.59 -8.42
CA SER A 162 -16.63 -8.48 -9.82
C SER A 162 -18.13 -8.76 -9.99
N ILE A 163 -18.62 -9.88 -9.44
CA ILE A 163 -20.04 -10.24 -9.51
C ILE A 163 -20.91 -9.18 -8.81
N ALA A 164 -20.55 -8.79 -7.59
CA ALA A 164 -21.32 -7.83 -6.80
C ALA A 164 -21.49 -6.50 -7.52
N VAL A 165 -20.38 -5.94 -8.03
CA VAL A 165 -20.38 -4.63 -8.70
C VAL A 165 -21.18 -4.66 -10.00
N ARG A 166 -21.09 -5.74 -10.79
CA ARG A 166 -21.91 -5.90 -12.01
C ARG A 166 -23.41 -6.02 -11.71
N LEU A 167 -23.77 -6.53 -10.55
CA LEU A 167 -25.17 -6.62 -10.08
C LEU A 167 -25.64 -5.39 -9.31
N GLY A 168 -24.79 -4.36 -9.15
CA GLY A 168 -25.12 -3.16 -8.38
C GLY A 168 -25.19 -3.39 -6.86
N LEU A 169 -24.61 -4.49 -6.36
CA LEU A 169 -24.51 -4.79 -4.93
C LEU A 169 -23.20 -4.24 -4.36
N THR A 170 -23.24 -3.73 -3.13
CA THR A 170 -22.04 -3.37 -2.38
C THR A 170 -21.34 -4.64 -1.86
N PRO A 171 -20.08 -4.94 -2.26
CA PRO A 171 -19.36 -6.07 -1.71
C PRO A 171 -18.83 -5.75 -0.30
N LEU A 172 -19.02 -6.68 0.62
CA LEU A 172 -18.54 -6.62 2.01
C LEU A 172 -17.59 -7.79 2.27
N ALA A 173 -16.36 -7.50 2.70
CA ALA A 173 -15.34 -8.50 3.02
C ALA A 173 -14.65 -8.10 4.33
N TYR A 174 -15.39 -8.10 5.43
CA TYR A 174 -14.92 -7.61 6.73
C TYR A 174 -13.67 -8.32 7.25
N LEU A 175 -13.44 -9.58 6.85
CA LEU A 175 -12.28 -10.36 7.26
C LEU A 175 -11.06 -10.15 6.35
N TRP A 176 -11.19 -9.39 5.27
CA TRP A 176 -10.09 -9.16 4.34
C TRP A 176 -8.91 -8.46 5.03
N GLN A 177 -7.73 -9.07 4.96
CA GLN A 177 -6.49 -8.63 5.62
C GLN A 177 -6.58 -8.54 7.15
N TYR A 178 -7.54 -9.24 7.78
CA TYR A 178 -7.74 -9.19 9.23
C TYR A 178 -6.49 -9.55 10.06
N PRO A 179 -5.63 -10.53 9.66
CA PRO A 179 -4.40 -10.84 10.39
C PRO A 179 -3.40 -9.69 10.49
N ALA A 180 -3.49 -8.69 9.60
CA ALA A 180 -2.64 -7.49 9.61
C ALA A 180 -3.14 -6.40 10.57
N LEU A 181 -4.36 -6.54 11.11
CA LEU A 181 -4.96 -5.54 11.99
C LEU A 181 -4.38 -5.63 13.41
N PRO A 182 -4.31 -4.52 14.16
CA PRO A 182 -3.84 -4.51 15.54
C PRO A 182 -4.63 -5.52 16.37
N PRO A 183 -4.08 -6.09 17.46
CA PRO A 183 -4.84 -6.89 18.43
C PRO A 183 -5.79 -6.01 19.27
N PRO A 184 -6.74 -6.58 20.04
CA PRO A 184 -7.58 -5.79 20.94
C PRO A 184 -6.74 -5.24 22.10
N ALA A 185 -7.10 -4.09 22.67
CA ALA A 185 -6.33 -3.44 23.74
C ALA A 185 -6.08 -4.35 24.96
N GLU A 186 -6.99 -5.29 25.22
CA GLU A 186 -6.95 -6.21 26.36
C GLU A 186 -6.06 -7.45 26.12
N ARG A 187 -5.62 -7.71 24.88
CA ARG A 187 -4.91 -8.93 24.50
C ARG A 187 -3.67 -8.62 23.67
N MET A 188 -2.57 -9.32 23.96
CA MET A 188 -1.36 -9.22 23.15
C MET A 188 -1.58 -9.80 21.74
N ASP A 189 -0.74 -9.36 20.81
CA ASP A 189 -0.71 -9.93 19.46
C ASP A 189 -0.38 -11.43 19.50
N SER A 190 -1.00 -12.19 18.60
CA SER A 190 -0.94 -13.65 18.58
C SER A 190 -1.08 -14.18 17.16
N LEU A 191 -0.38 -15.28 16.86
CA LEU A 191 -0.47 -16.03 15.61
C LEU A 191 -1.90 -16.52 15.29
N THR A 192 -2.73 -16.65 16.33
CA THR A 192 -4.11 -17.14 16.23
C THR A 192 -5.15 -16.03 16.37
N GLY A 193 -4.75 -14.76 16.23
CA GLY A 193 -5.54 -13.60 16.66
C GLY A 193 -7.00 -13.57 16.21
N LEU A 194 -7.32 -13.96 14.98
CA LEU A 194 -8.70 -14.03 14.48
C LEU A 194 -9.48 -15.23 15.06
N LEU A 195 -8.84 -16.39 15.24
CA LEU A 195 -9.47 -17.53 15.93
C LEU A 195 -9.69 -17.27 17.41
N ASP A 196 -8.83 -16.46 18.04
CA ASP A 196 -9.02 -15.97 19.41
C ASP A 196 -10.29 -15.09 19.49
N ASP A 197 -10.50 -14.22 18.51
CA ASP A 197 -11.70 -13.38 18.41
C ASP A 197 -12.97 -14.20 18.15
N MET A 198 -12.90 -15.20 17.26
CA MET A 198 -14.00 -16.16 17.03
C MET A 198 -14.36 -16.94 18.30
N ALA A 199 -13.36 -17.36 19.10
CA ALA A 199 -13.59 -18.03 20.36
C ALA A 199 -14.24 -17.12 21.41
N ALA A 200 -13.80 -15.86 21.46
CA ALA A 200 -14.40 -14.83 22.31
C ALA A 200 -15.85 -14.56 21.93
N ALA A 201 -16.17 -14.56 20.63
CA ALA A 201 -17.54 -14.44 20.12
C ALA A 201 -18.41 -15.70 20.32
N GLY A 202 -17.83 -16.79 20.82
CA GLY A 202 -18.56 -18.05 21.04
C GLY A 202 -18.84 -18.85 19.77
N CYS A 203 -18.05 -18.67 18.70
CA CYS A 203 -18.15 -19.50 17.50
C CYS A 203 -17.76 -20.95 17.79
N ASP A 204 -18.51 -21.90 17.21
CA ASP A 204 -18.19 -23.33 17.23
C ASP A 204 -18.13 -23.86 15.80
N ALA A 205 -16.91 -24.05 15.31
CA ALA A 205 -16.65 -24.60 13.99
C ALA A 205 -15.66 -25.77 14.07
N ARG A 206 -16.01 -26.87 13.41
CA ARG A 206 -15.28 -28.14 13.47
C ARG A 206 -14.46 -28.34 12.21
N ILE A 207 -13.24 -28.83 12.35
CA ILE A 207 -12.40 -29.20 11.19
C ILE A 207 -13.06 -30.39 10.48
N VAL A 208 -13.31 -30.26 9.17
CA VAL A 208 -13.98 -31.32 8.37
C VAL A 208 -13.13 -31.86 7.23
N LYS A 209 -12.10 -31.11 6.82
CA LYS A 209 -11.10 -31.54 5.83
C LYS A 209 -9.74 -31.02 6.27
N ILE A 210 -8.69 -31.77 6.00
CA ILE A 210 -7.30 -31.40 6.18
C ILE A 210 -6.58 -31.73 4.88
N ALA A 211 -5.80 -30.78 4.36
CA ALA A 211 -4.99 -30.95 3.15
C ALA A 211 -3.54 -30.49 3.37
N SER A 212 -3.03 -30.66 4.59
CA SER A 212 -1.72 -30.18 5.02
C SER A 212 -0.93 -31.26 5.75
N GLY A 213 0.33 -31.45 5.36
CA GLY A 213 1.26 -32.34 6.07
C GLY A 213 1.57 -31.87 7.51
N GLY A 214 1.32 -30.61 7.84
CA GLY A 214 1.52 -30.06 9.18
C GLY A 214 0.39 -30.38 10.15
N ILE A 215 -0.79 -30.78 9.67
CA ILE A 215 -1.99 -30.95 10.50
C ILE A 215 -2.31 -32.44 10.64
N LYS A 216 -2.36 -32.93 11.88
CA LYS A 216 -2.64 -34.35 12.17
C LYS A 216 -4.11 -34.68 11.99
N GLU A 217 -4.42 -35.81 11.36
CA GLU A 217 -5.78 -36.36 11.17
C GLU A 217 -6.62 -36.39 12.46
N SER A 218 -6.01 -36.66 13.61
CA SER A 218 -6.65 -36.60 14.94
C SER A 218 -7.30 -35.26 15.31
N LEU A 219 -7.10 -34.21 14.50
CA LEU A 219 -7.76 -32.91 14.65
C LEU A 219 -9.08 -32.81 13.86
N LEU A 220 -9.43 -33.80 13.02
CA LEU A 220 -10.76 -33.89 12.43
C LEU A 220 -11.82 -33.83 13.54
N TRP A 221 -12.89 -33.09 13.26
CA TRP A 221 -13.98 -32.78 14.18
C TRP A 221 -13.61 -31.95 15.43
N SER A 222 -12.35 -31.54 15.59
CA SER A 222 -11.96 -30.64 16.68
C SER A 222 -12.48 -29.23 16.43
N ASN A 223 -12.88 -28.52 17.51
CA ASN A 223 -13.27 -27.12 17.41
C ASN A 223 -12.04 -26.24 17.17
N VAL A 224 -12.04 -25.46 16.09
CA VAL A 224 -10.95 -24.53 15.74
C VAL A 224 -10.80 -23.38 16.72
N ALA A 225 -11.85 -23.06 17.46
CA ALA A 225 -11.85 -22.05 18.52
C ALA A 225 -11.28 -22.58 19.86
N ASP A 226 -11.04 -23.89 19.99
CA ASP A 226 -10.46 -24.47 21.19
C ASP A 226 -8.95 -24.14 21.29
N PRO A 227 -8.46 -23.64 22.45
CA PRO A 227 -7.05 -23.27 22.60
C PRO A 227 -6.06 -24.42 22.33
N ARG A 228 -6.42 -25.67 22.64
CA ARG A 228 -5.53 -26.83 22.40
C ARG A 228 -5.46 -27.14 20.92
N THR A 229 -6.59 -27.08 20.20
CA THR A 229 -6.62 -27.22 18.74
C THR A 229 -5.72 -26.18 18.09
N ARG A 230 -5.87 -24.90 18.46
CA ARG A 230 -5.06 -23.80 17.90
C ARG A 230 -3.57 -23.96 18.16
N ALA A 231 -3.19 -24.33 19.38
CA ALA A 231 -1.79 -24.58 19.71
C ALA A 231 -1.18 -25.70 18.85
N ARG A 232 -1.95 -26.76 18.58
CA ARG A 232 -1.53 -27.87 17.72
C ARG A 232 -1.42 -27.46 16.24
N LEU A 233 -2.32 -26.62 15.74
CA LEU A 233 -2.23 -26.05 14.39
C LEU A 233 -0.95 -25.21 14.23
N VAL A 234 -0.70 -24.29 15.16
CA VAL A 234 0.52 -23.46 15.15
C VAL A 234 1.78 -24.32 15.20
N ALA A 235 1.84 -25.29 16.11
CA ALA A 235 3.01 -26.17 16.25
C ALA A 235 3.26 -27.02 15.00
N GLY A 236 2.20 -27.49 14.34
CA GLY A 236 2.28 -28.31 13.14
C GLY A 236 2.65 -27.55 11.87
N LEU A 237 2.17 -26.30 11.74
CA LEU A 237 2.38 -25.47 10.55
C LEU A 237 3.68 -24.66 10.60
N ARG A 238 4.13 -24.24 11.80
CA ARG A 238 5.33 -23.40 11.96
C ARG A 238 6.57 -23.88 11.17
N PRO A 239 6.91 -25.19 11.10
CA PRO A 239 8.08 -25.65 10.36
C PRO A 239 8.06 -25.34 8.86
N PHE A 240 6.88 -25.08 8.27
CA PHE A 240 6.72 -24.78 6.84
C PHE A 240 6.87 -23.29 6.51
N PHE A 241 6.93 -22.43 7.53
CA PHE A 241 7.00 -20.97 7.39
C PHE A 241 8.12 -20.37 8.26
N PRO A 242 9.39 -20.77 8.06
CA PRO A 242 10.50 -20.14 8.76
C PRO A 242 10.56 -18.66 8.37
N ASP A 243 10.61 -17.76 9.36
CA ASP A 243 10.70 -16.30 9.17
C ASP A 243 9.56 -15.63 8.38
N HIS A 244 8.48 -16.37 8.09
CA HIS A 244 7.30 -15.94 7.34
C HIS A 244 6.05 -15.91 8.25
N GLU A 245 6.08 -15.03 9.26
CA GLU A 245 5.05 -15.01 10.31
C GLU A 245 3.65 -14.67 9.77
N PHE A 246 3.55 -13.78 8.78
CA PHE A 246 2.27 -13.38 8.21
C PHE A 246 1.61 -14.51 7.43
N GLU A 247 2.40 -15.26 6.66
CA GLU A 247 1.96 -16.46 5.95
C GLU A 247 1.56 -17.56 6.92
N LEU A 248 2.32 -17.76 8.01
CA LEU A 248 1.96 -18.68 9.09
C LEU A 248 0.61 -18.32 9.73
N ARG A 249 0.35 -17.04 9.99
CA ARG A 249 -0.97 -16.56 10.49
C ARG A 249 -2.09 -16.95 9.52
N GLY A 250 -1.87 -16.78 8.21
CA GLY A 250 -2.81 -17.20 7.18
C GLY A 250 -3.05 -18.72 7.16
N ALA A 251 -1.98 -19.51 7.22
CA ALA A 251 -2.05 -20.98 7.23
C ALA A 251 -2.81 -21.51 8.45
N VAL A 252 -2.57 -20.94 9.64
CA VAL A 252 -3.30 -21.28 10.88
C VAL A 252 -4.79 -20.99 10.76
N LEU A 253 -5.17 -20.02 9.92
CA LEU A 253 -6.56 -19.70 9.59
C LEU A 253 -7.14 -20.58 8.47
N GLY A 254 -6.37 -21.47 7.87
CA GLY A 254 -6.83 -22.33 6.79
C GLY A 254 -6.89 -21.65 5.40
N GLU A 255 -6.32 -20.46 5.24
CA GLU A 255 -6.40 -19.69 3.97
C GLU A 255 -5.70 -20.38 2.79
N GLY A 256 -4.64 -21.16 3.05
CA GLY A 256 -3.94 -21.96 2.04
C GLY A 256 -4.68 -23.23 1.62
N GLY A 257 -5.91 -23.46 2.14
CA GLY A 257 -6.59 -24.74 2.02
C GLY A 257 -6.08 -25.80 3.00
N GLU A 258 -5.24 -25.41 3.97
CA GLU A 258 -4.63 -26.31 4.96
C GLU A 258 -5.69 -27.19 5.66
N TYR A 259 -6.85 -26.60 5.96
CA TYR A 259 -8.04 -27.29 6.45
C TYR A 259 -9.31 -26.55 6.06
N GLU A 260 -10.43 -27.29 5.97
CA GLU A 260 -11.78 -26.71 5.88
C GLU A 260 -12.53 -26.95 7.19
N SER A 261 -13.53 -26.09 7.47
CA SER A 261 -14.33 -26.17 8.68
C SER A 261 -15.82 -26.19 8.40
N LEU A 262 -16.60 -26.61 9.38
CA LEU A 262 -18.06 -26.55 9.38
C LEU A 262 -18.54 -25.96 10.70
N ALA A 263 -19.26 -24.84 10.64
CA ALA A 263 -19.88 -24.23 11.79
C ALA A 263 -21.09 -25.06 12.23
N VAL A 264 -21.12 -25.47 13.50
CA VAL A 264 -22.21 -26.28 14.07
C VAL A 264 -23.01 -25.52 15.12
N ASN A 265 -22.44 -24.46 15.68
CA ASN A 265 -23.11 -23.53 16.58
C ASN A 265 -22.39 -22.17 16.60
N GLY A 266 -22.97 -21.19 17.29
CA GLY A 266 -22.35 -19.90 17.52
C GLY A 266 -23.17 -19.01 18.45
N PRO A 267 -22.92 -17.69 18.46
CA PRO A 267 -23.61 -16.77 19.36
C PRO A 267 -25.10 -16.65 19.06
N ASN A 268 -25.91 -16.53 20.13
CA ASN A 268 -27.39 -16.56 20.10
C ASN A 268 -28.04 -15.46 19.24
N ARG A 269 -27.34 -14.34 19.06
CA ARG A 269 -27.80 -13.25 18.18
C ARG A 269 -27.97 -13.71 16.74
N LEU A 270 -27.11 -14.64 16.29
CA LEU A 270 -27.17 -15.24 14.95
C LEU A 270 -27.80 -16.64 14.99
N TRP A 271 -27.39 -17.51 15.91
CA TRP A 271 -27.83 -18.90 15.98
C TRP A 271 -29.07 -19.08 16.86
N LYS A 272 -30.15 -19.58 16.26
CA LYS A 272 -31.43 -19.94 16.93
C LYS A 272 -31.50 -21.41 17.30
N LYS A 273 -30.89 -22.27 16.47
CA LYS A 273 -30.72 -23.71 16.71
C LYS A 273 -29.27 -24.08 16.42
N ARG A 274 -28.82 -25.22 16.96
CA ARG A 274 -27.49 -25.79 16.69
C ARG A 274 -27.61 -27.08 15.88
N ILE A 275 -26.54 -27.44 15.19
CA ILE A 275 -26.43 -28.70 14.46
C ILE A 275 -25.78 -29.75 15.38
N VAL A 276 -26.38 -30.94 15.41
CA VAL A 276 -25.83 -32.11 16.07
C VAL A 276 -25.64 -33.20 15.03
N VAL A 277 -24.45 -33.81 15.02
CA VAL A 277 -24.10 -34.94 14.16
C VAL A 277 -23.90 -36.17 15.04
N ALA A 278 -24.31 -37.34 14.55
CA ALA A 278 -24.05 -38.60 15.23
C ALA A 278 -22.62 -39.06 14.93
N GLU A 279 -21.66 -38.75 15.82
CA GLU A 279 -20.24 -39.09 15.64
C GLU A 279 -20.02 -40.59 15.38
N GLU A 280 -20.81 -41.45 16.04
CA GLU A 280 -20.80 -42.92 15.88
C GLU A 280 -21.03 -43.39 14.43
N LYS A 281 -21.66 -42.55 13.61
CA LYS A 281 -22.05 -42.84 12.22
C LYS A 281 -21.26 -42.05 11.20
N SER A 282 -20.33 -41.20 11.66
CA SER A 282 -19.40 -40.49 10.82
C SER A 282 -18.20 -41.38 10.50
N SER A 283 -17.66 -41.25 9.30
CA SER A 283 -16.46 -41.99 8.87
C SER A 283 -15.40 -41.02 8.35
N THR A 284 -14.15 -41.25 8.73
CA THR A 284 -13.01 -40.55 8.12
C THR A 284 -12.63 -41.22 6.81
N VAL A 285 -12.42 -40.41 5.77
CA VAL A 285 -11.88 -40.84 4.48
C VAL A 285 -10.49 -40.24 4.33
N VAL A 286 -9.52 -41.09 4.01
CA VAL A 286 -8.15 -40.67 3.68
C VAL A 286 -8.01 -40.76 2.17
N GLY A 287 -7.78 -39.61 1.54
CA GLY A 287 -7.53 -39.49 0.11
C GLY A 287 -6.03 -39.51 -0.22
N ASP A 288 -5.72 -39.34 -1.51
CA ASP A 288 -4.35 -39.25 -1.99
C ASP A 288 -3.64 -37.98 -1.48
N GLY A 289 -2.30 -38.01 -1.42
CA GLY A 289 -1.50 -36.83 -1.08
C GLY A 289 -1.58 -36.38 0.39
N GLY A 290 -2.13 -37.20 1.29
CA GLY A 290 -2.26 -36.85 2.72
C GLY A 290 -3.51 -36.03 3.05
N VAL A 291 -4.44 -35.88 2.10
CA VAL A 291 -5.74 -35.24 2.34
C VAL A 291 -6.63 -36.19 3.16
N CYS A 292 -7.29 -35.69 4.20
CA CYS A 292 -8.29 -36.46 4.93
C CYS A 292 -9.53 -35.60 5.23
N TYR A 293 -10.71 -36.21 5.20
CA TYR A 293 -11.97 -35.53 5.47
C TYR A 293 -12.96 -36.42 6.20
N ILE A 294 -13.93 -35.80 6.88
CA ILE A 294 -14.99 -36.50 7.59
C ILE A 294 -16.28 -36.51 6.77
N ARG A 295 -16.87 -37.69 6.60
CA ARG A 295 -18.21 -37.85 6.02
C ARG A 295 -19.23 -37.81 7.16
N LEU A 296 -20.08 -36.80 7.16
CA LEU A 296 -21.10 -36.58 8.19
C LEU A 296 -22.40 -37.29 7.81
N ARG A 297 -22.99 -38.04 8.75
CA ARG A 297 -24.29 -38.72 8.58
C ARG A 297 -25.23 -38.34 9.72
N ASP A 298 -26.54 -38.39 9.45
CA ASP A 298 -27.62 -38.12 10.43
C ASP A 298 -27.52 -36.78 11.17
N ALA A 299 -27.08 -35.72 10.46
CA ALA A 299 -27.08 -34.38 11.00
C ALA A 299 -28.51 -33.86 11.17
N ARG A 300 -28.79 -33.23 12.32
CA ARG A 300 -30.10 -32.61 12.60
C ARG A 300 -29.95 -31.32 13.39
N THR A 301 -30.97 -30.48 13.29
CA THR A 301 -31.09 -29.28 14.12
C THR A 301 -31.69 -29.62 15.48
N VAL A 302 -31.17 -28.98 16.53
CA VAL A 302 -31.75 -29.03 17.87
C VAL A 302 -31.82 -27.62 18.44
N GLN A 303 -32.81 -27.36 19.28
CA GLN A 303 -32.92 -26.05 19.94
C GLN A 303 -31.64 -25.75 20.74
N ASN A 304 -31.18 -24.51 20.69
CA ASN A 304 -30.13 -24.08 21.61
C ASN A 304 -30.72 -24.10 23.02
N GLU A 305 -29.98 -24.65 23.99
CA GLU A 305 -30.40 -24.57 25.39
C GLU A 305 -30.56 -23.09 25.76
N SER A 306 -31.60 -22.75 26.54
CA SER A 306 -31.81 -21.40 27.02
C SER A 306 -30.69 -21.03 27.99
N ILE A 307 -29.58 -20.58 27.45
CA ILE A 307 -28.43 -20.12 28.20
C ILE A 307 -28.88 -18.86 28.96
N SER A 308 -28.64 -18.84 30.27
CA SER A 308 -28.88 -17.65 31.10
C SER A 308 -28.21 -16.43 30.47
N THR A 309 -28.84 -15.27 30.59
CA THR A 309 -28.39 -13.96 30.06
C THR A 309 -26.95 -13.56 30.44
N GLU A 310 -26.24 -14.33 31.26
CA GLU A 310 -24.85 -14.08 31.67
C GLU A 310 -23.78 -14.73 30.78
N GLN A 311 -24.16 -15.63 29.85
CA GLN A 311 -23.23 -16.29 28.92
C GLN A 311 -23.32 -15.76 27.48
N ASP A 312 -24.01 -14.64 27.26
CA ASP A 312 -23.89 -13.88 26.01
C ASP A 312 -22.47 -13.29 25.97
N LYS A 313 -21.52 -14.11 25.50
CA LYS A 313 -20.13 -13.70 25.32
C LYS A 313 -20.15 -12.45 24.42
N GLY A 314 -19.40 -11.43 24.84
CA GLY A 314 -19.55 -10.03 24.42
C GLY A 314 -19.60 -9.75 22.92
N PRO A 315 -19.82 -8.47 22.53
CA PRO A 315 -19.93 -8.07 21.12
C PRO A 315 -18.75 -8.58 20.29
N VAL A 316 -18.98 -8.88 18.99
CA VAL A 316 -17.85 -9.24 18.13
C VAL A 316 -16.90 -8.07 18.08
N ARG A 317 -15.61 -8.40 18.21
CA ARG A 317 -14.56 -7.43 18.22
C ARG A 317 -14.57 -6.64 16.91
N VAL A 318 -14.63 -5.32 17.01
CA VAL A 318 -14.37 -4.40 15.89
C VAL A 318 -12.93 -3.91 16.01
N PRO A 319 -12.07 -4.14 15.01
CA PRO A 319 -10.69 -3.65 15.03
C PRO A 319 -10.59 -2.13 15.22
N GLY A 320 -9.55 -1.69 15.92
CA GLY A 320 -9.25 -0.27 16.08
C GLY A 320 -8.95 0.40 14.73
N VAL A 321 -9.24 1.70 14.64
CA VAL A 321 -9.05 2.46 13.40
C VAL A 321 -7.57 2.65 13.06
N LEU A 322 -6.71 2.84 14.08
CA LEU A 322 -5.28 3.05 13.91
C LEU A 322 -4.47 1.81 14.29
N ASP A 323 -3.42 1.57 13.51
CA ASP A 323 -2.35 0.64 13.82
C ASP A 323 -1.47 1.24 14.93
N PRO A 324 -0.76 0.43 15.73
CA PRO A 324 -0.03 0.92 16.90
C PRO A 324 1.10 1.89 16.55
N GLN A 325 1.71 1.73 15.37
CA GLN A 325 2.66 2.69 14.81
C GLN A 325 2.03 4.08 14.68
N PHE A 326 0.84 4.15 14.08
CA PHE A 326 0.15 5.41 13.81
C PHE A 326 -0.57 5.97 15.04
N ASP A 327 -0.97 5.12 15.98
CA ASP A 327 -1.41 5.55 17.32
C ASP A 327 -0.26 6.23 18.08
N THR A 328 0.97 5.70 17.94
CA THR A 328 2.19 6.32 18.49
C THR A 328 2.49 7.66 17.81
N VAL A 329 2.38 7.74 16.47
CA VAL A 329 2.52 9.02 15.73
C VAL A 329 1.53 10.05 16.28
N LEU A 330 0.25 9.68 16.39
CA LEU A 330 -0.80 10.57 16.88
C LEU A 330 -0.51 11.06 18.30
N THR A 331 -0.16 10.14 19.20
CA THR A 331 0.15 10.43 20.61
C THR A 331 1.32 11.41 20.74
N ARG A 332 2.40 11.20 19.97
CA ARG A 332 3.56 12.12 19.97
C ARG A 332 3.17 13.52 19.54
N LEU A 333 2.36 13.65 18.48
CA LEU A 333 1.94 14.95 17.97
C LEU A 333 0.98 15.68 18.92
N GLN A 334 0.12 14.95 19.62
CA GLN A 334 -0.76 15.52 20.64
C GLN A 334 -0.01 15.96 21.91
N GLY A 335 1.12 15.32 22.22
CA GLY A 335 1.99 15.69 23.35
C GLY A 335 2.86 16.94 23.10
N LEU A 336 3.03 17.36 21.84
CA LEU A 336 3.75 18.59 21.52
C LEU A 336 2.92 19.82 21.91
N LYS A 337 3.50 20.74 22.69
CA LYS A 337 2.87 22.04 22.99
C LYS A 337 2.51 22.74 21.66
N PRO A 338 1.35 23.41 21.57
CA PRO A 338 1.00 24.19 20.39
C PRO A 338 2.14 25.19 20.12
N LEU A 339 2.73 25.08 18.94
CA LEU A 339 3.86 25.92 18.54
C LEU A 339 3.40 27.38 18.56
N PRO A 340 4.17 28.31 19.15
CA PRO A 340 3.98 29.72 18.86
C PRO A 340 4.32 29.92 17.38
N LEU A 341 3.31 30.21 16.57
CA LEU A 341 3.46 30.73 15.20
C LEU A 341 4.13 32.11 15.28
N ASN A 342 5.45 32.15 15.48
CA ASN A 342 6.24 33.38 15.35
C ASN A 342 6.48 33.67 13.87
N SER A 343 5.40 33.97 13.17
CA SER A 343 5.31 34.78 11.96
C SER A 343 3.87 34.66 11.49
N THR A 344 3.07 35.68 11.76
CA THR A 344 2.07 36.10 10.79
C THR A 344 2.81 36.38 9.50
N TRP A 345 3.04 35.36 8.67
CA TRP A 345 3.23 35.58 7.26
C TRP A 345 1.89 36.13 6.77
N SER A 346 1.81 37.45 6.70
CA SER A 346 0.77 38.05 5.88
C SER A 346 1.03 37.52 4.49
N VAL A 347 0.20 36.57 4.05
CA VAL A 347 -0.12 36.48 2.64
C VAL A 347 -0.60 37.89 2.32
N THR A 348 0.28 38.72 1.76
CA THR A 348 -0.19 39.93 1.12
C THR A 348 -1.19 39.41 0.12
N ASP A 349 -2.44 39.87 0.19
CA ASP A 349 -3.34 39.86 -0.96
C ASP A 349 -2.57 40.60 -2.06
N GLY A 350 -1.73 39.85 -2.76
CA GLY A 350 -0.99 40.33 -3.89
C GLY A 350 -2.06 40.66 -4.89
N HIS A 351 -2.35 41.96 -5.03
CA HIS A 351 -3.13 42.47 -6.13
C HIS A 351 -2.49 41.94 -7.40
N THR A 352 -3.00 40.82 -7.89
CA THR A 352 -2.60 40.22 -9.16
C THR A 352 -2.88 41.30 -10.18
N SER A 353 -1.83 41.85 -10.78
CA SER A 353 -2.02 42.91 -11.76
C SER A 353 -2.89 42.34 -12.89
N LYS A 354 -3.73 43.18 -13.53
CA LYS A 354 -4.51 42.74 -14.71
C LYS A 354 -3.62 42.05 -15.75
N HIS A 355 -2.35 42.42 -15.81
CA HIS A 355 -1.33 41.86 -16.70
C HIS A 355 -0.94 40.40 -16.37
N ASP A 356 -0.91 40.03 -15.08
CA ASP A 356 -0.63 38.65 -14.64
C ASP A 356 -1.83 37.72 -14.87
N LEU A 357 -3.05 38.27 -14.71
CA LEU A 357 -4.30 37.59 -15.10
C LEU A 357 -4.37 37.37 -16.62
N GLU A 358 -3.97 38.35 -17.44
CA GLU A 358 -3.93 38.21 -18.91
C GLU A 358 -2.84 37.21 -19.38
N ALA A 359 -1.71 37.12 -18.66
CA ALA A 359 -0.68 36.10 -18.91
C ALA A 359 -1.16 34.68 -18.53
N PHE A 360 -1.92 34.53 -17.42
CA PHE A 360 -2.56 33.27 -17.03
C PHE A 360 -3.64 32.82 -18.03
N VAL A 361 -4.43 33.76 -18.56
CA VAL A 361 -5.42 33.52 -19.63
C VAL A 361 -4.76 33.02 -20.93
N SER A 362 -3.46 33.26 -21.11
CA SER A 362 -2.67 32.84 -22.29
C SER A 362 -1.78 31.62 -22.06
N ALA A 363 -1.69 31.08 -20.83
CA ALA A 363 -0.81 29.97 -20.49
C ALA A 363 -1.39 28.63 -20.97
N SER A 364 -0.88 28.11 -22.09
CA SER A 364 -1.25 26.79 -22.58
C SER A 364 -0.75 25.69 -21.64
N PHE A 365 -1.51 24.60 -21.54
CA PHE A 365 -1.04 23.31 -21.04
C PHE A 365 -0.55 22.53 -22.27
N PRO A 366 0.72 22.66 -22.68
CA PRO A 366 1.19 21.92 -23.84
C PRO A 366 1.12 20.43 -23.52
N LEU A 367 0.51 19.67 -24.44
CA LEU A 367 0.54 18.23 -24.41
C LEU A 367 2.00 17.77 -24.44
N GLY A 368 2.42 17.05 -23.42
CA GLY A 368 3.74 16.45 -23.34
C GLY A 368 3.64 14.95 -23.59
N GLN A 369 4.54 14.40 -24.41
CA GLN A 369 4.69 12.96 -24.56
C GLN A 369 6.16 12.59 -24.44
N THR A 370 6.48 11.57 -23.64
CA THR A 370 7.86 11.09 -23.49
C THR A 370 7.88 9.58 -23.37
N LEU A 371 8.70 8.94 -24.20
CA LEU A 371 8.98 7.50 -24.14
C LEU A 371 10.40 7.30 -23.61
N THR A 372 10.55 6.51 -22.54
CA THR A 372 11.85 6.11 -21.99
C THR A 372 11.80 4.63 -21.63
N GLY A 373 12.61 3.81 -22.33
CA GLY A 373 12.53 2.36 -22.23
C GLY A 373 11.14 1.83 -22.57
N SER A 374 10.51 1.15 -21.61
CA SER A 374 9.13 0.65 -21.74
C SER A 374 8.06 1.58 -21.13
N CYS A 375 8.46 2.74 -20.60
CA CYS A 375 7.56 3.69 -19.95
C CYS A 375 7.17 4.81 -20.92
N LEU A 376 5.87 4.96 -21.17
CA LEU A 376 5.31 6.08 -21.93
C LEU A 376 4.55 7.01 -21.00
N THR A 377 4.91 8.29 -20.99
CA THR A 377 4.17 9.33 -20.28
C THR A 377 3.46 10.25 -21.25
N ILE A 378 2.24 10.61 -20.89
CA ILE A 378 1.43 11.58 -21.62
C ILE A 378 0.89 12.59 -20.60
N SER A 379 1.44 13.80 -20.62
CA SER A 379 1.16 14.86 -19.64
C SER A 379 0.27 15.94 -20.26
N ASN A 380 -0.57 16.55 -19.42
CA ASN A 380 -1.40 17.71 -19.74
C ASN A 380 -2.40 17.49 -20.89
N ILE A 381 -3.02 16.31 -20.97
CA ILE A 381 -4.08 16.03 -21.95
C ILE A 381 -5.30 16.90 -21.60
N THR A 382 -5.73 17.74 -22.54
CA THR A 382 -6.85 18.67 -22.38
C THR A 382 -7.65 18.75 -23.68
N ALA A 383 -8.92 19.15 -23.59
CA ALA A 383 -9.79 19.36 -24.75
C ALA A 383 -10.43 20.76 -24.69
N PRO A 384 -9.64 21.84 -24.88
CA PRO A 384 -10.16 23.20 -24.81
C PRO A 384 -11.21 23.43 -25.92
N GLY A 385 -12.27 24.17 -25.59
CA GLY A 385 -13.35 24.52 -26.54
C GLY A 385 -14.65 23.72 -26.38
N ALA A 386 -14.67 22.66 -25.56
CA ALA A 386 -15.91 22.04 -25.11
C ALA A 386 -16.62 22.89 -24.05
N SER A 387 -17.96 22.86 -24.03
CA SER A 387 -18.78 23.76 -23.22
C SER A 387 -18.97 23.30 -21.77
N THR A 388 -18.73 22.02 -21.50
CA THR A 388 -18.88 21.43 -20.16
C THR A 388 -17.68 20.53 -19.81
N PRO A 389 -17.39 20.34 -18.50
CA PRO A 389 -16.33 19.43 -18.04
C PRO A 389 -16.50 17.99 -18.55
N THR A 390 -17.75 17.53 -18.62
CA THR A 390 -18.16 16.24 -19.18
C THR A 390 -17.80 16.12 -20.66
N GLU A 391 -18.06 17.14 -21.48
CA GLU A 391 -17.63 17.17 -22.88
C GLU A 391 -16.11 17.23 -23.03
N GLN A 392 -15.43 17.98 -22.18
CA GLN A 392 -13.96 18.00 -22.15
C GLN A 392 -13.40 16.62 -21.85
N MET A 393 -13.94 15.92 -20.85
CA MET A 393 -13.52 14.56 -20.53
C MET A 393 -13.75 13.60 -21.72
N LYS A 394 -14.88 13.71 -22.44
CA LYS A 394 -15.12 12.91 -23.66
C LYS A 394 -14.06 13.21 -24.73
N GLY A 395 -13.75 14.48 -24.96
CA GLY A 395 -12.70 14.90 -25.89
C GLY A 395 -11.33 14.36 -25.50
N ILE A 396 -11.00 14.40 -24.20
CA ILE A 396 -9.79 13.80 -23.62
C ILE A 396 -9.76 12.30 -23.87
N CYS A 397 -10.86 11.56 -23.64
CA CYS A 397 -10.92 10.13 -23.91
C CYS A 397 -10.65 9.81 -25.38
N ASN A 398 -11.30 10.51 -26.30
CA ASN A 398 -11.07 10.34 -27.73
C ASN A 398 -9.61 10.65 -28.13
N MET A 399 -9.01 11.67 -27.51
CA MET A 399 -7.61 12.01 -27.74
C MET A 399 -6.67 10.90 -27.25
N VAL A 400 -6.94 10.33 -26.07
CA VAL A 400 -6.20 9.18 -25.54
C VAL A 400 -6.28 8.00 -26.51
N ASP A 401 -7.48 7.63 -26.97
CA ASP A 401 -7.67 6.51 -27.89
C ASP A 401 -6.92 6.74 -29.23
N ASN A 402 -6.97 7.95 -29.77
CA ASN A 402 -6.23 8.32 -30.98
C ASN A 402 -4.71 8.28 -30.79
N LEU A 403 -4.22 8.81 -29.67
CA LEU A 403 -2.80 8.79 -29.33
C LEU A 403 -2.31 7.34 -29.20
N LEU A 404 -3.02 6.49 -28.47
CA LEU A 404 -2.64 5.09 -28.30
C LEU A 404 -2.73 4.29 -29.61
N GLY A 405 -3.77 4.53 -30.42
CA GLY A 405 -3.94 3.89 -31.73
C GLY A 405 -2.82 4.24 -32.73
N SER A 406 -2.39 5.51 -32.75
CA SER A 406 -1.28 5.99 -33.58
C SER A 406 0.10 5.60 -33.04
N SER A 407 0.21 5.37 -31.72
CA SER A 407 1.49 5.13 -31.04
C SER A 407 2.19 3.86 -31.54
N ALA A 408 1.47 2.84 -31.97
CA ALA A 408 2.08 1.61 -32.51
C ALA A 408 3.02 1.91 -33.69
N HIS A 409 2.57 2.75 -34.63
CA HIS A 409 3.35 3.11 -35.81
C HIS A 409 4.43 4.14 -35.46
N SER A 410 4.08 5.19 -34.71
CA SER A 410 5.00 6.26 -34.33
C SER A 410 6.15 5.78 -33.43
N LEU A 411 5.88 4.81 -32.55
CA LEU A 411 6.84 4.23 -31.60
C LEU A 411 7.44 2.88 -32.09
N ARG A 412 7.09 2.43 -33.30
CA ARG A 412 7.48 1.13 -33.91
C ARG A 412 7.29 -0.07 -32.96
N LEU A 413 6.20 -0.07 -32.22
CA LEU A 413 5.87 -1.18 -31.31
C LEU A 413 5.26 -2.34 -32.11
N PRO A 414 5.54 -3.62 -31.74
CA PRO A 414 4.96 -4.76 -32.44
C PRO A 414 3.49 -5.03 -32.06
N TRP A 415 2.94 -4.28 -31.10
CA TRP A 415 1.52 -4.28 -30.72
C TRP A 415 1.01 -2.84 -30.56
N THR A 416 -0.31 -2.68 -30.51
CA THR A 416 -0.95 -1.38 -30.26
C THR A 416 -1.20 -1.20 -28.77
N PRO A 417 -0.58 -0.19 -28.12
CA PRO A 417 -0.91 0.18 -26.74
C PRO A 417 -2.40 0.49 -26.59
N ASN A 418 -2.96 0.21 -25.42
CA ASN A 418 -4.35 0.52 -25.12
C ASN A 418 -4.52 0.99 -23.68
N SER A 419 -5.73 1.41 -23.31
CA SER A 419 -6.02 1.95 -21.97
C SER A 419 -5.68 1.01 -20.81
N SER A 420 -5.56 -0.30 -21.08
CA SER A 420 -5.20 -1.30 -20.08
C SER A 420 -3.69 -1.39 -19.80
N ASP A 421 -2.88 -0.61 -20.54
CA ASP A 421 -1.45 -0.38 -20.32
C ASP A 421 -1.17 0.81 -19.40
N ILE A 422 -2.19 1.60 -19.07
CA ILE A 422 -2.08 2.70 -18.11
C ILE A 422 -1.90 2.11 -16.71
N VAL A 423 -0.82 2.52 -16.03
CA VAL A 423 -0.49 2.09 -14.67
C VAL A 423 -0.74 3.18 -13.63
N PHE A 424 -0.66 4.45 -14.03
CA PHE A 424 -0.94 5.59 -13.15
C PHE A 424 -1.63 6.73 -13.91
N ALA A 425 -2.56 7.41 -13.23
CA ALA A 425 -3.26 8.57 -13.75
C ALA A 425 -3.34 9.71 -12.72
N THR A 426 -3.14 10.95 -13.16
CA THR A 426 -3.48 12.15 -12.38
C THR A 426 -4.60 12.89 -13.09
N LEU A 427 -5.77 12.92 -12.45
CA LEU A 427 -6.97 13.61 -12.95
C LEU A 427 -7.15 14.93 -12.21
N LEU A 428 -7.02 16.04 -12.92
CA LEU A 428 -7.21 17.37 -12.38
C LEU A 428 -8.57 17.91 -12.82
N LEU A 429 -9.30 18.49 -11.86
CA LEU A 429 -10.58 19.15 -12.09
C LEU A 429 -10.46 20.62 -11.72
N ARG A 430 -11.26 21.49 -12.33
CA ARG A 430 -11.47 22.85 -11.80
C ARG A 430 -12.31 22.81 -10.52
N ASP A 431 -13.35 21.99 -10.52
CA ASP A 431 -14.33 21.89 -9.43
C ASP A 431 -14.62 20.42 -9.11
N MET A 432 -14.44 20.04 -7.84
CA MET A 432 -14.67 18.68 -7.36
C MET A 432 -16.15 18.29 -7.39
N ALA A 433 -17.08 19.24 -7.44
CA ALA A 433 -18.51 18.95 -7.62
C ALA A 433 -18.80 18.23 -8.96
N GLN A 434 -17.93 18.40 -9.96
CA GLN A 434 -18.03 17.76 -11.27
C GLN A 434 -17.43 16.35 -11.31
N PHE A 435 -16.86 15.86 -10.19
CA PHE A 435 -16.21 14.56 -10.12
C PHE A 435 -17.12 13.42 -10.55
N GLY A 436 -18.36 13.34 -10.05
CA GLY A 436 -19.28 12.24 -10.36
C GLY A 436 -19.51 12.07 -11.87
N PRO A 437 -20.05 13.09 -12.58
CA PRO A 437 -20.27 13.04 -14.02
C PRO A 437 -19.00 12.82 -14.86
N VAL A 438 -17.88 13.47 -14.49
CA VAL A 438 -16.60 13.30 -15.20
C VAL A 438 -16.05 11.89 -15.00
N ASN A 439 -16.12 11.36 -13.78
CA ASN A 439 -15.64 10.03 -13.43
C ASN A 439 -16.42 8.93 -14.17
N SER A 440 -17.72 9.12 -14.41
CA SER A 440 -18.52 8.21 -15.24
C SER A 440 -18.01 8.10 -16.67
N ILE A 441 -17.49 9.20 -17.25
CA ILE A 441 -16.89 9.18 -18.59
C ILE A 441 -15.46 8.66 -18.55
N TYR A 442 -14.67 9.07 -17.56
CA TYR A 442 -13.34 8.51 -17.35
C TYR A 442 -13.37 6.98 -17.23
N ALA A 443 -14.40 6.42 -16.58
CA ALA A 443 -14.59 4.98 -16.47
C ALA A 443 -14.72 4.28 -17.83
N THR A 444 -15.23 4.95 -18.88
CA THR A 444 -15.41 4.34 -20.20
C THR A 444 -14.10 4.12 -20.95
N LEU A 445 -12.99 4.72 -20.50
CA LEU A 445 -11.66 4.40 -21.01
C LEU A 445 -11.28 2.94 -20.70
N PHE A 446 -11.79 2.40 -19.60
CA PHE A 446 -11.46 1.05 -19.16
C PHE A 446 -12.58 0.09 -19.56
N ARG A 447 -12.19 -1.08 -20.07
CA ARG A 447 -13.17 -2.10 -20.45
C ARG A 447 -13.93 -2.56 -19.20
N ALA A 448 -15.25 -2.59 -19.29
CA ALA A 448 -16.10 -3.12 -18.22
C ALA A 448 -15.68 -4.57 -17.90
N GLY A 449 -15.64 -4.90 -16.61
CA GLY A 449 -15.24 -6.23 -16.14
C GLY A 449 -13.73 -6.51 -16.14
N LYS A 450 -12.90 -5.68 -16.78
CA LYS A 450 -11.45 -5.85 -16.76
C LYS A 450 -10.87 -5.37 -15.42
N PRO A 451 -10.05 -6.16 -14.72
CA PRO A 451 -9.56 -5.81 -13.39
C PRO A 451 -8.43 -4.78 -13.47
N ASN A 452 -7.99 -4.28 -12.31
CA ASN A 452 -6.82 -3.43 -12.15
C ASN A 452 -6.78 -2.23 -13.12
N PRO A 453 -7.76 -1.31 -13.05
CA PRO A 453 -7.59 0.03 -13.61
C PRO A 453 -6.35 0.72 -12.98
N PRO A 454 -5.79 1.78 -13.58
CA PRO A 454 -4.59 2.42 -13.08
C PRO A 454 -4.73 2.91 -11.63
N ALA A 455 -3.61 3.02 -10.93
CA ALA A 455 -3.56 3.81 -9.70
C ALA A 455 -3.85 5.29 -10.03
N ARG A 456 -4.51 6.01 -9.13
CA ARG A 456 -5.00 7.35 -9.46
C ARG A 456 -4.94 8.34 -8.31
N VAL A 457 -4.59 9.58 -8.65
CA VAL A 457 -4.82 10.78 -7.83
C VAL A 457 -5.87 11.65 -8.50
N THR A 458 -6.82 12.20 -7.75
CA THR A 458 -7.85 13.10 -8.29
C THR A 458 -8.08 14.29 -7.39
N ILE A 459 -7.77 15.48 -7.88
CA ILE A 459 -7.81 16.73 -7.10
C ILE A 459 -8.44 17.85 -7.91
N ALA A 460 -9.02 18.84 -7.22
CA ALA A 460 -9.48 20.07 -7.85
C ALA A 460 -8.48 21.20 -7.61
N CYS A 461 -8.11 21.94 -8.65
CA CYS A 461 -7.16 23.04 -8.59
C CYS A 461 -7.51 24.17 -9.57
N ASP A 462 -6.80 25.30 -9.46
CA ASP A 462 -7.05 26.49 -10.28
C ASP A 462 -6.49 26.30 -11.70
N LEU A 463 -7.19 25.51 -12.52
CA LEU A 463 -6.82 25.24 -13.92
C LEU A 463 -6.93 26.52 -14.80
N PRO A 464 -6.13 26.65 -15.88
CA PRO A 464 -6.19 27.79 -16.81
C PRO A 464 -7.57 28.00 -17.40
N ALA A 465 -7.92 29.23 -17.77
CA ALA A 465 -9.24 29.56 -18.32
C ALA A 465 -9.58 28.69 -19.54
N GLY A 466 -10.83 28.19 -19.59
CA GLY A 466 -11.30 27.31 -20.66
C GLY A 466 -10.92 25.82 -20.51
N ILE A 467 -10.17 25.45 -19.47
CA ILE A 467 -9.81 24.05 -19.15
C ILE A 467 -10.45 23.67 -17.82
N ASP A 468 -11.42 22.76 -17.82
CA ASP A 468 -12.08 22.27 -16.60
C ASP A 468 -11.60 20.89 -16.17
N VAL A 469 -11.01 20.13 -17.11
CA VAL A 469 -10.48 18.79 -16.88
C VAL A 469 -9.10 18.67 -17.54
N SER A 470 -8.14 18.11 -16.83
CA SER A 470 -6.85 17.71 -17.38
C SER A 470 -6.46 16.31 -16.90
N LEU A 471 -5.89 15.51 -17.80
CA LEU A 471 -5.48 14.14 -17.51
C LEU A 471 -3.99 13.95 -17.81
N ASN A 472 -3.28 13.33 -16.89
CA ASN A 472 -1.90 12.87 -17.07
C ASN A 472 -1.87 11.35 -16.90
N LEU A 473 -1.14 10.66 -17.78
CA LEU A 473 -1.08 9.20 -17.84
C LEU A 473 0.36 8.71 -17.84
N VAL A 474 0.60 7.62 -17.13
CA VAL A 474 1.83 6.81 -17.20
C VAL A 474 1.42 5.42 -17.64
N LEU A 475 2.09 4.91 -18.68
CA LEU A 475 1.86 3.60 -19.26
C LEU A 475 3.13 2.75 -19.12
N ASP A 476 2.94 1.48 -18.76
CA ASP A 476 3.96 0.45 -18.88
C ASP A 476 3.66 -0.37 -20.13
N LEU A 477 4.55 -0.36 -21.10
CA LEU A 477 4.32 -1.03 -22.38
C LEU A 477 4.70 -2.52 -22.34
N ARG A 478 5.23 -3.04 -21.23
CA ARG A 478 5.52 -4.47 -21.08
C ARG A 478 4.26 -5.32 -20.94
N PRO A 479 4.36 -6.65 -21.11
CA PRO A 479 3.21 -7.53 -21.01
C PRO A 479 2.46 -7.39 -19.68
N ARG A 480 1.14 -7.20 -19.74
CA ARG A 480 0.31 -6.92 -18.55
C ARG A 480 0.41 -7.96 -17.42
N HIS A 481 0.71 -9.22 -17.73
CA HIS A 481 0.87 -10.28 -16.73
C HIS A 481 2.12 -10.11 -15.84
N THR A 482 3.03 -9.20 -16.19
CA THR A 482 4.21 -8.88 -15.38
C THR A 482 3.93 -7.89 -14.25
N ARG A 483 2.71 -7.34 -14.19
CA ARG A 483 2.29 -6.31 -13.25
C ARG A 483 1.47 -6.93 -12.11
N ARG A 484 1.54 -6.35 -10.91
CA ARG A 484 0.62 -6.67 -9.81
C ARG A 484 -0.23 -5.47 -9.44
N GLY A 485 -1.55 -5.63 -9.47
CA GLY A 485 -2.48 -4.63 -8.95
C GLY A 485 -2.94 -4.95 -7.53
N LEU A 486 -3.22 -3.92 -6.75
CA LEU A 486 -4.11 -4.00 -5.59
C LEU A 486 -5.36 -3.20 -5.92
N HIS A 487 -6.43 -3.91 -6.24
CA HIS A 487 -7.73 -3.34 -6.55
C HIS A 487 -8.73 -3.82 -5.49
N VAL A 488 -9.11 -2.91 -4.58
CA VAL A 488 -10.01 -3.16 -3.44
C VAL A 488 -11.33 -2.45 -3.70
N GLN A 489 -12.40 -3.23 -3.84
CA GLN A 489 -13.76 -2.74 -4.10
C GLN A 489 -14.71 -3.05 -2.94
N SER A 490 -14.37 -4.03 -2.10
CA SER A 490 -15.14 -4.41 -0.91
C SER A 490 -14.85 -3.53 0.30
N ARG A 491 -15.88 -3.32 1.14
CA ARG A 491 -15.70 -2.71 2.46
C ARG A 491 -15.09 -3.74 3.41
N SER A 492 -14.02 -3.34 4.12
CA SER A 492 -13.37 -4.13 5.16
C SER A 492 -12.84 -3.22 6.28
N TYR A 493 -12.16 -3.77 7.29
CA TYR A 493 -11.49 -2.96 8.33
C TYR A 493 -10.07 -2.51 7.94
N TRP A 494 -9.52 -3.04 6.84
CA TRP A 494 -8.11 -2.87 6.50
C TRP A 494 -7.82 -1.63 5.65
N ALA A 495 -8.43 -1.51 4.47
CA ALA A 495 -8.18 -0.36 3.59
C ALA A 495 -9.49 0.14 2.98
N PRO A 496 -9.61 1.45 2.70
CA PRO A 496 -10.77 1.98 2.01
C PRO A 496 -10.95 1.35 0.62
N ALA A 497 -12.18 0.97 0.32
CA ALA A 497 -12.57 0.57 -1.03
C ALA A 497 -12.39 1.73 -2.02
N ASN A 498 -12.22 1.42 -3.30
CA ASN A 498 -12.14 2.46 -4.31
C ASN A 498 -13.47 3.19 -4.48
N ILE A 499 -13.40 4.50 -4.77
CA ILE A 499 -14.54 5.36 -5.10
C ILE A 499 -14.56 5.71 -6.59
N GLY A 500 -14.32 4.71 -7.44
CA GLY A 500 -14.25 4.86 -8.90
C GLY A 500 -13.30 3.83 -9.54
N PRO A 501 -13.09 3.92 -10.86
CA PRO A 501 -12.23 3.00 -11.61
C PRO A 501 -10.75 3.32 -11.35
N TYR A 502 -10.23 2.90 -10.21
CA TYR A 502 -8.80 2.96 -9.89
C TYR A 502 -8.39 1.83 -8.94
N SER A 503 -7.12 1.42 -9.06
CA SER A 503 -6.48 0.51 -8.11
C SER A 503 -5.80 1.30 -7.01
N GLN A 504 -5.74 0.77 -5.79
CA GLN A 504 -4.98 1.36 -4.69
C GLN A 504 -3.48 1.41 -5.02
N ALA A 505 -2.97 0.39 -5.74
CA ALA A 505 -1.60 0.38 -6.24
C ALA A 505 -1.44 -0.47 -7.52
N ILE A 506 -0.47 -0.11 -8.36
CA ILE A 506 0.02 -0.94 -9.48
C ILE A 506 1.55 -1.06 -9.36
N CYS A 507 2.05 -2.28 -9.24
CA CYS A 507 3.47 -2.62 -9.21
C CYS A 507 3.98 -2.95 -10.60
N VAL A 508 5.12 -2.37 -10.97
CA VAL A 508 5.76 -2.47 -12.27
C VAL A 508 7.25 -2.74 -12.04
N ALA A 509 7.80 -3.83 -12.57
CA ALA A 509 9.23 -4.12 -12.46
C ALA A 509 10.09 -3.00 -13.07
N MET A 510 11.28 -2.74 -12.57
CA MET A 510 12.20 -1.76 -13.18
C MET A 510 13.04 -2.38 -14.31
N GLU A 511 13.35 -3.67 -14.20
CA GLU A 511 14.19 -4.42 -15.13
C GLU A 511 13.34 -5.35 -16.01
N THR A 512 13.90 -5.78 -17.15
CA THR A 512 13.31 -6.80 -18.01
C THR A 512 13.99 -8.13 -17.70
N ARG A 513 13.23 -9.23 -17.64
CA ARG A 513 13.78 -10.54 -17.27
C ARG A 513 14.79 -11.06 -18.30
N ALA A 514 15.77 -11.83 -17.83
CA ALA A 514 16.59 -12.70 -18.67
C ALA A 514 15.84 -14.00 -19.06
N ASN A 515 14.98 -14.54 -18.18
CA ASN A 515 14.22 -15.79 -18.42
C ASN A 515 12.69 -15.54 -18.45
N PRO A 516 11.99 -15.82 -19.56
CA PRO A 516 10.55 -15.63 -19.67
C PRO A 516 9.69 -16.62 -18.86
N ASP A 517 10.24 -17.75 -18.41
CA ASP A 517 9.44 -18.83 -17.77
C ASP A 517 9.31 -18.73 -16.24
N SER A 518 10.12 -17.91 -15.56
CA SER A 518 9.96 -17.67 -14.11
C SER A 518 8.78 -16.75 -13.82
N ASN A 519 8.20 -16.75 -12.62
CA ASN A 519 7.22 -15.73 -12.23
C ASN A 519 7.97 -14.43 -11.87
N VAL A 520 7.46 -13.23 -12.26
CA VAL A 520 8.22 -11.95 -12.13
C VAL A 520 8.45 -11.66 -10.65
N HIS A 521 7.47 -12.06 -9.85
CA HIS A 521 7.40 -11.73 -8.44
C HIS A 521 8.19 -12.71 -7.59
N ASP A 522 8.47 -13.90 -8.12
CA ASP A 522 9.35 -14.88 -7.48
C ASP A 522 10.82 -14.64 -7.88
N ALA A 523 11.06 -13.80 -8.91
CA ALA A 523 12.40 -13.43 -9.36
C ALA A 523 13.06 -12.31 -8.53
N GLY A 524 12.37 -11.76 -7.53
CA GLY A 524 12.93 -10.74 -6.62
C GLY A 524 13.34 -9.44 -7.31
N LEU A 525 12.74 -9.11 -8.46
CA LEU A 525 13.07 -7.89 -9.20
C LEU A 525 12.59 -6.65 -8.45
N VAL A 526 13.39 -5.57 -8.52
CA VAL A 526 13.00 -4.27 -8.00
C VAL A 526 11.75 -3.78 -8.72
N GLU A 527 10.74 -3.38 -7.96
CA GLU A 527 9.46 -2.89 -8.47
C GLU A 527 9.25 -1.42 -8.09
N LEU A 528 8.71 -0.66 -9.02
CA LEU A 528 8.08 0.62 -8.77
C LEU A 528 6.60 0.39 -8.45
N VAL A 529 6.16 1.00 -7.35
CA VAL A 529 4.78 0.87 -6.88
C VAL A 529 4.08 2.21 -7.06
N HIS A 530 3.24 2.31 -8.09
CA HIS A 530 2.39 3.48 -8.32
C HIS A 530 1.21 3.45 -7.35
N MET A 531 1.18 4.36 -6.37
CA MET A 531 0.11 4.43 -5.36
C MET A 531 -1.00 5.37 -5.79
N ALA A 532 -2.25 5.02 -5.47
CA ALA A 532 -3.36 5.96 -5.53
C ALA A 532 -3.33 6.92 -4.33
N GLY A 533 -3.96 8.08 -4.50
CA GLY A 533 -4.17 9.02 -3.41
C GLY A 533 -5.05 8.42 -2.32
N GLN A 534 -4.68 8.65 -1.06
CA GLN A 534 -5.37 8.14 0.12
C GLN A 534 -5.99 9.30 0.90
N ILE A 535 -7.30 9.24 1.13
CA ILE A 535 -8.06 10.20 1.95
C ILE A 535 -8.50 9.55 3.28
N PRO A 536 -8.83 10.32 4.34
CA PRO A 536 -9.16 9.82 5.68
C PRO A 536 -10.55 9.16 5.80
N LEU A 537 -10.82 8.17 4.95
CA LEU A 537 -12.01 7.33 5.04
C LEU A 537 -11.85 6.32 6.18
N VAL A 538 -12.92 6.10 6.94
CA VAL A 538 -13.05 4.96 7.85
C VAL A 538 -13.41 3.72 7.00
N PRO A 539 -12.50 2.74 6.81
CA PRO A 539 -12.61 1.71 5.78
C PRO A 539 -13.94 0.95 5.76
N GLN A 540 -14.45 0.58 6.93
CA GLN A 540 -15.64 -0.25 7.07
C GLN A 540 -16.94 0.50 6.76
N THR A 541 -16.95 1.82 6.90
CA THR A 541 -18.14 2.66 6.64
C THR A 541 -18.04 3.44 5.33
N MET A 542 -16.83 3.62 4.79
CA MET A 542 -16.56 4.48 3.64
C MET A 542 -16.99 5.95 3.85
N THR A 543 -17.02 6.40 5.11
CA THR A 543 -17.27 7.80 5.48
C THR A 543 -15.96 8.51 5.85
N VAL A 544 -15.86 9.80 5.56
CA VAL A 544 -14.72 10.61 5.99
C VAL A 544 -14.80 10.79 7.51
N SER A 545 -13.70 10.55 8.20
CA SER A 545 -13.58 10.76 9.65
C SER A 545 -13.98 12.19 10.02
N ASP A 546 -14.80 12.38 11.05
CA ASP A 546 -15.24 13.69 11.57
C ASP A 546 -14.31 14.23 12.68
N LYS A 547 -13.17 13.59 12.87
CA LYS A 547 -12.13 13.91 13.86
C LYS A 547 -11.29 15.13 13.48
N SER A 548 -10.34 15.48 14.35
CA SER A 548 -9.42 16.60 14.11
C SER A 548 -8.57 16.42 12.85
N PHE A 549 -8.07 17.52 12.28
CA PHE A 549 -7.15 17.50 11.13
C PHE A 549 -5.95 16.57 11.35
N VAL A 550 -5.37 16.57 12.57
CA VAL A 550 -4.22 15.71 12.91
C VAL A 550 -4.60 14.23 12.79
N GLU A 551 -5.75 13.84 13.36
CA GLU A 551 -6.23 12.45 13.30
C GLU A 551 -6.57 12.02 11.87
N GLN A 552 -7.16 12.93 11.07
CA GLN A 552 -7.42 12.70 9.66
C GLN A 552 -6.10 12.54 8.86
N ALA A 553 -5.11 13.40 9.10
CA ALA A 553 -3.81 13.31 8.45
C ALA A 553 -3.09 11.99 8.78
N VAL A 554 -3.15 11.55 10.04
CA VAL A 554 -2.59 10.27 10.49
C VAL A 554 -3.32 9.08 9.86
N LEU A 555 -4.65 9.04 9.93
CA LEU A 555 -5.45 7.96 9.36
C LEU A 555 -5.23 7.82 7.85
N SER A 556 -5.21 8.96 7.15
CA SER A 556 -4.99 9.01 5.72
C SER A 556 -3.59 8.51 5.33
N LEU A 557 -2.56 8.83 6.12
CA LEU A 557 -1.20 8.34 5.90
C LEU A 557 -1.07 6.84 6.19
N GLN A 558 -1.78 6.34 7.21
CA GLN A 558 -1.82 4.91 7.52
C GLN A 558 -2.37 4.09 6.35
N HIS A 559 -3.40 4.57 5.66
CA HIS A 559 -3.91 3.88 4.47
C HIS A 559 -2.84 3.71 3.40
N LEU A 560 -2.01 4.74 3.19
CA LEU A 560 -0.87 4.67 2.28
C LEU A 560 0.14 3.61 2.75
N TRP A 561 0.44 3.57 4.05
CA TRP A 561 1.34 2.58 4.65
C TRP A 561 0.83 1.13 4.54
N ARG A 562 -0.45 0.88 4.84
CA ARG A 562 -1.06 -0.45 4.76
C ARG A 562 -0.98 -1.01 3.34
N VAL A 563 -1.36 -0.21 2.34
CA VAL A 563 -1.28 -0.57 0.92
C VAL A 563 0.18 -0.84 0.52
N ALA A 564 1.11 -0.02 1.01
CA ALA A 564 2.53 -0.16 0.71
C ALA A 564 3.14 -1.44 1.31
N GLN A 565 2.81 -1.77 2.55
CA GLN A 565 3.25 -2.99 3.23
C GLN A 565 2.76 -4.25 2.52
N GLU A 566 1.48 -4.30 2.12
CA GLU A 566 0.95 -5.46 1.37
C GLU A 566 1.56 -5.57 -0.03
N ARG A 567 2.04 -4.45 -0.60
CA ARG A 567 2.78 -4.45 -1.86
C ARG A 567 4.28 -4.72 -1.71
N GLY A 568 4.81 -4.78 -0.48
CA GLY A 568 6.23 -5.01 -0.19
C GLY A 568 7.12 -3.79 -0.43
N VAL A 569 6.59 -2.57 -0.24
CA VAL A 569 7.36 -1.33 -0.37
C VAL A 569 8.34 -1.21 0.78
N ASP A 570 9.62 -1.16 0.44
CA ASP A 570 10.73 -0.99 1.37
C ASP A 570 10.94 0.48 1.74
N ILE A 571 10.86 1.40 0.77
CA ILE A 571 11.13 2.83 1.00
C ILE A 571 10.22 3.75 0.18
N TRP A 572 10.01 4.94 0.74
CA TRP A 572 9.48 6.10 0.03
C TRP A 572 10.64 6.97 -0.50
N PRO A 573 10.58 7.49 -1.73
CA PRO A 573 11.51 8.50 -2.22
C PRO A 573 11.11 9.92 -1.80
N TRP A 574 9.80 10.19 -1.64
CA TRP A 574 9.22 11.47 -1.21
C TRP A 574 7.85 11.24 -0.57
N GLY A 575 7.26 12.26 0.06
CA GLY A 575 5.88 12.24 0.55
C GLY A 575 5.13 13.49 0.13
N ILE A 576 3.92 13.33 -0.41
CA ILE A 576 3.09 14.44 -0.88
C ILE A 576 1.76 14.44 -0.14
N ALA A 577 1.42 15.59 0.46
CA ALA A 577 0.12 15.87 1.04
C ALA A 577 -0.58 16.94 0.21
N PHE A 578 -1.67 16.57 -0.46
CA PHE A 578 -2.61 17.56 -0.99
C PHE A 578 -3.48 18.05 0.14
N LEU A 579 -3.57 19.36 0.32
CA LEU A 579 -4.34 20.00 1.38
C LEU A 579 -5.46 20.80 0.76
N LYS A 580 -6.69 20.57 1.23
CA LYS A 580 -7.83 21.40 0.83
C LYS A 580 -7.61 22.84 1.31
N LYS A 581 -8.00 23.80 0.48
CA LYS A 581 -8.03 25.23 0.81
C LYS A 581 -8.64 25.46 2.20
N ASP A 582 -7.86 26.06 3.09
CA ASP A 582 -8.26 26.38 4.46
C ASP A 582 -7.49 27.62 4.96
N SER A 583 -8.10 28.40 5.86
CA SER A 583 -7.43 29.56 6.50
C SER A 583 -6.18 29.20 7.30
N ALA A 584 -6.09 27.97 7.82
CA ALA A 584 -4.99 27.45 8.62
C ALA A 584 -4.00 26.60 7.80
N ILE A 585 -3.94 26.80 6.47
CA ILE A 585 -3.16 25.96 5.55
C ILE A 585 -1.68 25.81 5.95
N ALA A 586 -1.01 26.88 6.39
CA ALA A 586 0.37 26.83 6.83
C ALA A 586 0.53 25.93 8.08
N SER A 587 -0.41 26.00 9.02
CA SER A 587 -0.44 25.11 10.18
C SER A 587 -0.69 23.66 9.78
N HIS A 588 -1.62 23.42 8.86
CA HIS A 588 -1.91 22.09 8.32
C HIS A 588 -0.70 21.49 7.59
N ALA A 589 0.05 22.29 6.81
CA ALA A 589 1.28 21.87 6.15
C ALA A 589 2.37 21.47 7.17
N VAL A 590 2.56 22.26 8.23
CA VAL A 590 3.48 21.91 9.32
C VAL A 590 3.07 20.62 10.03
N VAL A 591 1.78 20.46 10.34
CA VAL A 591 1.27 19.22 10.95
C VAL A 591 1.50 18.01 10.03
N ALA A 592 1.15 18.12 8.75
CA ALA A 592 1.36 17.04 7.78
C ALA A 592 2.85 16.68 7.64
N SER A 593 3.75 17.68 7.61
CA SER A 593 5.20 17.45 7.61
C SER A 593 5.66 16.67 8.83
N LYS A 594 5.13 16.98 10.03
CA LYS A 594 5.46 16.24 11.25
C LYS A 594 4.89 14.83 11.27
N VAL A 595 3.65 14.64 10.79
CA VAL A 595 3.05 13.31 10.62
C VAL A 595 3.94 12.44 9.71
N TRP A 596 4.40 12.99 8.59
CA TRP A 596 5.32 12.31 7.67
C TRP A 596 6.66 11.97 8.33
N GLN A 597 7.25 12.92 9.06
CA GLN A 597 8.51 12.72 9.77
C GLN A 597 8.39 11.62 10.82
N GLU A 598 7.42 11.71 11.73
CA GLU A 598 7.22 10.72 12.79
C GLU A 598 6.92 9.32 12.23
N ALA A 599 6.11 9.21 11.18
CA ALA A 599 5.83 7.91 10.55
C ALA A 599 7.10 7.24 10.00
N ASN A 600 8.00 8.01 9.37
CA ASN A 600 9.28 7.51 8.88
C ASN A 600 10.29 7.22 10.00
N LEU A 601 10.26 7.97 11.11
CA LEU A 601 11.16 7.78 12.25
C LEU A 601 10.78 6.59 13.12
N ILE A 602 9.48 6.35 13.32
CA ILE A 602 8.98 5.22 14.11
C ILE A 602 9.15 3.92 13.32
N GLY A 603 8.76 3.93 12.04
CA GLY A 603 8.71 2.72 11.22
C GLY A 603 7.83 1.61 11.80
N THR A 604 7.90 0.42 11.22
CA THR A 604 7.04 -0.72 11.64
C THR A 604 7.64 -1.59 12.73
N ARG A 605 8.88 -1.31 13.19
CA ARG A 605 9.53 -2.03 14.30
C ARG A 605 9.92 -1.05 15.41
N PRO A 606 9.76 -1.41 16.69
CA PRO A 606 10.29 -0.61 17.78
C PRO A 606 11.80 -0.45 17.61
N VAL A 607 12.28 0.78 17.64
CA VAL A 607 13.72 1.07 17.67
C VAL A 607 14.25 0.62 19.03
N SER A 608 14.84 -0.58 19.10
CA SER A 608 15.74 -0.93 20.20
C SER A 608 17.08 -0.24 19.94
N GLU A 609 17.23 0.99 20.43
CA GLU A 609 18.54 1.63 20.55
C GLU A 609 19.38 0.83 21.58
N SER A 610 20.66 0.58 21.21
CA SER A 610 21.74 -0.12 21.93
C SER A 610 21.81 -1.66 21.85
N SER A 611 22.37 -2.16 20.75
CA SER A 611 23.47 -3.13 20.84
C SER A 611 24.50 -2.76 19.78
N THR A 612 25.46 -1.97 20.22
CA THR A 612 26.77 -1.79 19.62
C THR A 612 27.36 -3.15 19.24
N GLU A 613 27.88 -3.22 18.03
CA GLU A 613 28.97 -4.07 17.54
C GLU A 613 29.39 -5.29 18.39
N GLY A 614 29.34 -6.45 17.76
CA GLY A 614 29.97 -7.67 18.24
C GLY A 614 29.76 -8.82 17.27
N ASP A 615 30.56 -8.86 16.20
CA ASP A 615 30.89 -10.13 15.54
C ASP A 615 31.46 -11.08 16.61
N SER A 616 30.78 -12.20 16.86
CA SER A 616 31.44 -13.46 17.18
C SER A 616 30.45 -14.60 17.05
N ASP A 617 30.72 -15.50 16.11
CA ASP A 617 30.37 -16.90 16.23
C ASP A 617 30.71 -17.39 17.64
N ASN A 618 29.72 -17.89 18.38
CA ASN A 618 29.84 -19.06 19.25
C ASN A 618 28.46 -19.42 19.82
N ASP A 619 28.14 -20.70 19.73
CA ASP A 619 27.11 -21.38 20.51
C ASP A 619 27.25 -21.04 22.01
N ASP A 620 26.13 -20.75 22.69
CA ASP A 620 25.74 -21.37 23.96
C ASP A 620 24.43 -20.79 24.51
N GLU A 621 23.63 -21.68 25.11
CA GLU A 621 22.49 -21.36 25.97
C GLU A 621 22.92 -20.37 27.08
N ASP A 622 22.17 -19.29 27.30
CA ASP A 622 21.91 -18.86 28.68
C ASP A 622 20.72 -17.91 28.79
N GLY A 623 19.79 -18.29 29.68
CA GLY A 623 18.77 -17.40 30.20
C GLY A 623 19.38 -16.35 31.15
N PRO A 624 18.58 -15.38 31.62
CA PRO A 624 19.09 -14.28 32.44
C PRO A 624 19.69 -14.80 33.76
N ASP A 625 20.96 -14.44 34.00
CA ASP A 625 21.76 -14.79 35.19
C ASP A 625 21.00 -14.48 36.49
N ALA A 626 21.07 -15.44 37.41
CA ALA A 626 20.49 -15.40 38.75
C ALA A 626 20.98 -14.20 39.59
N TRP A 627 22.08 -13.55 39.23
CA TRP A 627 22.57 -12.33 39.90
C TRP A 627 21.62 -11.13 39.73
N ASP A 628 21.04 -10.94 38.54
CA ASP A 628 20.16 -9.79 38.22
C ASP A 628 18.82 -9.83 38.99
N ARG A 629 18.38 -11.03 39.39
CA ARG A 629 17.16 -11.22 40.19
C ARG A 629 17.33 -10.80 41.64
N GLN A 630 18.56 -10.70 42.15
CA GLN A 630 18.79 -10.60 43.59
C GLN A 630 19.19 -9.18 44.07
N PHE A 631 19.76 -8.32 43.22
CA PHE A 631 20.32 -7.03 43.68
C PHE A 631 19.66 -5.76 43.13
N ASN A 632 18.80 -5.82 42.11
CA ASN A 632 18.12 -4.65 41.53
C ASN A 632 16.61 -4.58 41.86
N ARG A 633 16.26 -4.62 43.15
CA ARG A 633 14.85 -4.48 43.62
C ARG A 633 14.30 -3.05 43.60
N SER A 634 15.12 -2.03 43.32
CA SER A 634 14.76 -0.61 43.46
C SER A 634 14.44 0.13 42.16
N SER A 635 14.48 -0.52 40.99
CA SER A 635 14.10 0.10 39.70
C SER A 635 12.68 -0.27 39.25
N LEU A 636 11.75 -0.41 40.21
CA LEU A 636 10.33 -0.73 39.99
C LEU A 636 9.42 0.52 39.90
N HIS A 637 9.99 1.71 39.73
CA HIS A 637 9.22 2.96 39.77
C HIS A 637 9.53 3.97 38.67
N ASP A 638 9.96 3.51 37.50
CA ASP A 638 9.75 4.26 36.26
C ASP A 638 8.92 3.42 35.29
N LYS A 639 7.79 3.98 34.86
CA LYS A 639 6.83 3.33 33.96
C LYS A 639 7.48 3.14 32.58
N LYS A 640 8.27 2.07 32.42
CA LYS A 640 8.55 1.50 31.11
C LYS A 640 7.23 1.01 30.54
N ILE A 641 6.71 1.72 29.54
CA ILE A 641 5.76 1.17 28.59
C ILE A 641 6.37 -0.16 28.10
N PRO A 642 5.72 -1.32 28.26
CA PRO A 642 6.27 -2.57 27.79
C PRO A 642 6.51 -2.44 26.29
N ALA A 643 7.71 -2.74 25.82
CA ALA A 643 8.00 -2.84 24.39
C ALA A 643 7.23 -4.04 23.83
N THR A 644 5.96 -3.83 23.48
CA THR A 644 5.11 -4.81 22.81
C THR A 644 5.48 -4.82 21.32
N ASN A 645 5.99 -5.95 20.83
CA ASN A 645 6.23 -6.21 19.40
C ASN A 645 4.89 -6.31 18.65
N VAL A 646 4.20 -5.18 18.41
CA VAL A 646 2.98 -5.17 17.61
C VAL A 646 3.32 -4.83 16.17
N GLY A 647 2.79 -5.59 15.22
CA GLY A 647 3.06 -5.40 13.78
C GLY A 647 4.40 -5.96 13.30
N GLY A 648 5.09 -6.78 14.11
CA GLY A 648 6.36 -7.42 13.72
C GLY A 648 6.24 -8.38 12.52
N HIS A 649 5.03 -8.89 12.28
CA HIS A 649 4.66 -9.72 11.14
C HIS A 649 4.40 -8.91 9.86
N LEU A 650 4.26 -7.58 9.94
CA LEU A 650 4.05 -6.74 8.78
C LEU A 650 5.37 -6.49 8.05
N HIS A 651 5.29 -6.21 6.75
CA HIS A 651 6.45 -5.80 5.97
C HIS A 651 7.11 -4.55 6.58
N ILE A 652 8.44 -4.50 6.56
CA ILE A 652 9.21 -3.43 7.21
C ILE A 652 9.13 -2.14 6.38
N LEU A 653 8.61 -1.04 6.94
CA LEU A 653 8.51 0.24 6.22
C LEU A 653 8.63 1.46 7.16
N PRO A 654 9.66 2.32 7.02
CA PRO A 654 10.76 2.21 6.06
C PRO A 654 11.78 1.12 6.44
N ASN A 655 12.29 0.43 5.43
CA ASN A 655 13.34 -0.57 5.56
C ASN A 655 14.72 0.09 5.40
N HIS A 656 15.36 0.42 6.51
CA HIS A 656 16.68 1.08 6.49
C HIS A 656 17.83 0.15 6.03
N LYS A 657 17.63 -1.17 6.03
CA LYS A 657 18.69 -2.14 5.69
C LYS A 657 19.07 -2.18 4.20
N VAL A 658 18.32 -1.48 3.34
CA VAL A 658 18.52 -1.46 1.88
C VAL A 658 19.59 -0.45 1.41
N PHE A 659 20.06 0.44 2.31
CA PHE A 659 21.01 1.50 1.99
C PHE A 659 22.47 1.02 2.08
N LYS A 660 23.35 1.55 1.22
CA LYS A 660 24.82 1.39 1.35
C LYS A 660 25.29 2.09 2.63
N SER A 661 25.96 1.34 3.54
CA SER A 661 26.51 1.75 4.85
C SER A 661 26.43 3.26 5.13
N THR A 662 25.56 3.64 6.07
CA THR A 662 25.38 5.03 6.50
C THR A 662 26.64 5.54 7.21
N SER A 663 27.54 6.20 6.49
CA SER A 663 28.67 6.95 7.07
C SER A 663 28.23 8.17 7.91
N ILE A 664 26.92 8.30 8.18
CA ILE A 664 26.35 9.37 8.99
C ILE A 664 25.24 8.71 9.81
N GLY A 665 25.31 8.77 11.14
CA GLY A 665 24.24 8.39 12.06
C GLY A 665 23.00 9.30 11.99
N CYS A 666 22.70 9.85 10.81
CA CYS A 666 21.62 10.79 10.56
C CYS A 666 20.38 10.02 10.12
N LYS A 667 19.28 10.16 10.88
CA LYS A 667 17.96 9.65 10.55
C LYS A 667 17.40 10.45 9.36
N PHE A 668 17.88 10.18 8.14
CA PHE A 668 17.45 10.87 6.92
C PHE A 668 15.95 10.60 6.66
N VAL A 669 15.11 11.58 6.97
CA VAL A 669 13.68 11.58 6.61
C VAL A 669 13.55 11.99 5.16
N ARG A 670 12.63 11.38 4.41
CA ARG A 670 12.44 11.66 3.00
C ARG A 670 11.80 13.05 2.78
N PRO A 671 12.12 13.73 1.66
CA PRO A 671 11.52 15.00 1.31
C PRO A 671 10.00 14.98 1.41
N PHE A 672 9.44 16.09 1.88
CA PHE A 672 8.00 16.28 2.05
C PHE A 672 7.53 17.51 1.26
N ILE A 673 6.38 17.39 0.61
CA ILE A 673 5.70 18.47 -0.10
C ILE A 673 4.24 18.54 0.36
N ALA A 674 3.78 19.72 0.77
CA ALA A 674 2.37 20.02 0.95
C ALA A 674 1.89 20.96 -0.17
N ALA A 675 0.88 20.53 -0.91
CA ALA A 675 0.30 21.29 -2.01
C ALA A 675 -1.12 21.76 -1.65
N GLU A 676 -1.35 23.07 -1.55
CA GLU A 676 -2.68 23.61 -1.34
C GLU A 676 -3.48 23.58 -2.65
N VAL A 677 -4.58 22.84 -2.63
CA VAL A 677 -5.48 22.64 -3.77
C VAL A 677 -6.88 23.17 -3.45
N ALA A 678 -7.71 23.37 -4.48
CA ALA A 678 -9.04 23.96 -4.31
C ALA A 678 -9.97 23.05 -3.49
N SER A 679 -10.00 21.76 -3.81
CA SER A 679 -10.82 20.77 -3.10
C SER A 679 -10.31 19.34 -3.36
N LEU A 680 -10.64 18.43 -2.44
CA LEU A 680 -10.34 17.00 -2.52
C LEU A 680 -11.62 16.16 -2.59
N PRO A 681 -11.55 14.90 -3.04
CA PRO A 681 -12.69 13.99 -3.06
C PRO A 681 -13.34 13.87 -1.68
N ARG A 682 -14.67 13.75 -1.65
CA ARG A 682 -15.48 13.68 -0.41
C ARG A 682 -15.27 14.86 0.55
N ASP A 683 -14.78 16.00 0.04
CA ASP A 683 -14.46 17.18 0.83
C ASP A 683 -13.41 16.93 1.93
N ALA A 684 -12.57 15.91 1.73
CA ALA A 684 -11.50 15.57 2.65
C ALA A 684 -10.55 16.77 2.85
N PRO A 685 -9.97 16.95 4.05
CA PRO A 685 -9.03 18.04 4.30
C PRO A 685 -7.61 17.73 3.80
N ILE A 686 -7.28 16.45 3.63
CA ILE A 686 -5.96 15.98 3.20
C ILE A 686 -6.08 14.71 2.36
N GLU A 687 -5.21 14.58 1.36
CA GLU A 687 -4.98 13.38 0.56
C GLU A 687 -3.48 13.11 0.46
N TRP A 688 -3.04 11.92 0.83
CA TRP A 688 -1.62 11.52 0.76
C TRP A 688 -1.31 10.75 -0.53
N TRP A 689 -0.14 11.02 -1.09
CA TRP A 689 0.37 10.33 -2.27
C TRP A 689 1.90 10.17 -2.24
N SER A 690 2.39 9.08 -2.83
CA SER A 690 3.81 8.83 -3.09
C SER A 690 4.01 7.77 -4.19
N LEU A 691 5.23 7.66 -4.71
CA LEU A 691 5.74 6.50 -5.44
C LEU A 691 6.45 5.56 -4.46
N GLY A 692 6.30 4.24 -4.55
CA GLY A 692 7.02 3.27 -3.70
C GLY A 692 8.13 2.53 -4.44
N LEU A 693 9.16 2.09 -3.72
CA LEU A 693 10.15 1.12 -4.19
C LEU A 693 10.04 -0.17 -3.37
N ALA A 694 9.95 -1.31 -4.06
CA ALA A 694 9.76 -2.63 -3.46
C ALA A 694 10.81 -3.63 -3.96
N ASN A 695 10.99 -4.72 -3.20
CA ASN A 695 11.94 -5.81 -3.46
C ASN A 695 13.39 -5.34 -3.57
N LEU A 696 13.80 -4.41 -2.71
CA LEU A 696 15.19 -3.97 -2.65
C LEU A 696 16.04 -4.99 -1.86
N PRO A 697 17.24 -5.36 -2.35
CA PRO A 697 18.07 -6.33 -1.66
C PRO A 697 18.55 -5.80 -0.30
N GLN A 698 18.58 -6.68 0.69
CA GLN A 698 18.94 -6.39 2.06
C GLN A 698 20.41 -6.74 2.34
N LEU A 699 21.01 -6.09 3.34
CA LEU A 699 22.37 -6.38 3.77
C LEU A 699 22.47 -7.63 4.68
N PRO A 700 23.45 -8.55 4.45
CA PRO A 700 24.33 -8.66 3.30
C PRO A 700 23.82 -9.72 2.30
N SER A 701 23.36 -9.32 1.10
CA SER A 701 23.14 -10.30 0.03
C SER A 701 24.05 -10.15 -1.20
N SER A 702 24.78 -9.03 -1.36
CA SER A 702 26.13 -8.94 -2.01
C SER A 702 26.63 -7.48 -2.14
N VAL A 703 25.81 -6.50 -2.53
CA VAL A 703 26.07 -5.04 -2.41
C VAL A 703 24.73 -4.28 -2.34
N PRO A 704 24.49 -3.41 -1.35
CA PRO A 704 23.26 -2.60 -1.27
C PRO A 704 23.02 -1.80 -2.55
N ARG A 705 21.80 -1.83 -3.10
CA ARG A 705 21.48 -1.23 -4.40
C ARG A 705 20.99 0.22 -4.33
N ILE A 706 20.74 0.74 -3.12
CA ILE A 706 20.24 2.10 -2.94
C ILE A 706 21.29 3.01 -2.30
N SER A 707 21.39 4.21 -2.85
CA SER A 707 22.04 5.35 -2.18
C SER A 707 21.11 6.55 -2.17
N ALA A 708 21.20 7.37 -1.13
CA ALA A 708 20.48 8.64 -1.04
C ALA A 708 21.48 9.77 -0.76
N SER A 709 21.19 10.94 -1.29
CA SER A 709 21.94 12.18 -1.00
C SER A 709 21.01 13.37 -1.13
N GLY A 710 21.36 14.48 -0.51
CA GLY A 710 20.76 15.75 -0.88
C GLY A 710 21.65 16.93 -0.54
N GLN A 711 21.32 18.08 -1.12
CA GLN A 711 22.12 19.28 -1.00
C GLN A 711 21.23 20.52 -1.01
N HIS A 712 21.58 21.50 -0.16
CA HIS A 712 20.96 22.83 -0.17
C HIS A 712 21.71 23.76 -1.13
N ARG A 713 20.95 24.62 -1.79
CA ARG A 713 21.41 25.62 -2.77
C ARG A 713 20.79 26.97 -2.43
N GLY A 714 21.34 28.06 -2.97
CA GLY A 714 20.78 29.41 -2.79
C GLY A 714 19.34 29.55 -3.31
N TRP A 715 18.96 28.75 -4.31
CA TRP A 715 17.63 28.74 -4.90
C TRP A 715 16.67 27.71 -4.27
N GLY A 716 17.15 26.77 -3.45
CA GLY A 716 16.36 25.59 -3.10
C GLY A 716 17.13 24.43 -2.45
N SER A 717 16.63 23.23 -2.66
CA SER A 717 17.30 21.97 -2.30
C SER A 717 17.01 20.88 -3.30
N VAL A 718 17.96 19.96 -3.49
CA VAL A 718 17.83 18.76 -4.31
C VAL A 718 18.09 17.54 -3.46
N SER A 719 17.20 16.55 -3.53
CA SER A 719 17.33 15.25 -2.88
C SER A 719 17.22 14.15 -3.94
N ILE A 720 18.12 13.17 -3.92
CA ILE A 720 18.23 12.12 -4.93
C ILE A 720 18.30 10.77 -4.24
N VAL A 721 17.43 9.84 -4.63
CA VAL A 721 17.51 8.41 -4.33
C VAL A 721 17.91 7.70 -5.61
N THR A 722 19.05 7.03 -5.61
CA THR A 722 19.59 6.31 -6.76
C THR A 722 19.40 4.81 -6.57
N VAL A 723 18.78 4.16 -7.55
CA VAL A 723 18.63 2.72 -7.67
C VAL A 723 19.68 2.21 -8.67
N LEU A 724 20.64 1.42 -8.18
CA LEU A 724 21.71 0.84 -8.99
C LEU A 724 21.25 -0.46 -9.66
N PRO A 725 21.76 -0.81 -10.86
CA PRO A 725 21.45 -2.07 -11.54
C PRO A 725 21.95 -3.29 -10.75
N GLY A 726 21.35 -4.46 -10.99
CA GLY A 726 21.75 -5.71 -10.34
C GLY A 726 22.98 -6.34 -10.99
N GLU A 727 23.89 -6.91 -10.20
CA GLU A 727 24.97 -7.76 -10.74
C GLU A 727 24.38 -9.14 -11.08
N HIS A 728 24.32 -9.49 -12.37
CA HIS A 728 23.96 -10.85 -12.80
C HIS A 728 25.10 -11.82 -12.43
N GLN A 729 24.84 -12.76 -11.52
CA GLN A 729 25.80 -13.78 -11.08
C GLN A 729 26.33 -14.70 -12.21
N ASP A 730 25.71 -14.70 -13.39
CA ASP A 730 26.10 -15.56 -14.51
C ASP A 730 27.16 -14.95 -15.46
N GLN A 731 27.60 -13.70 -15.25
CA GLN A 731 28.56 -13.01 -16.14
C GLN A 731 30.02 -12.96 -15.64
N GLU A 732 30.43 -13.85 -14.72
CA GLU A 732 31.86 -13.92 -14.33
C GLU A 732 32.80 -14.46 -15.42
N LYS A 733 32.28 -14.98 -16.55
CA LYS A 733 33.12 -15.52 -17.65
C LYS A 733 33.25 -14.66 -18.91
N GLU A 734 32.52 -13.55 -19.03
CA GLU A 734 32.62 -12.63 -20.18
C GLU A 734 33.13 -11.25 -19.74
N ARG A 735 34.20 -11.23 -18.93
CA ARG A 735 35.00 -10.01 -18.74
C ARG A 735 36.15 -10.01 -19.74
N GLU A 736 35.81 -9.73 -20.99
CA GLU A 736 36.68 -9.03 -21.93
C GLU A 736 35.85 -8.72 -23.18
N THR A 737 35.58 -7.43 -23.39
CA THR A 737 34.88 -6.83 -24.55
C THR A 737 33.39 -7.16 -24.74
N GLU A 738 32.49 -6.51 -23.99
CA GLU A 738 31.17 -6.04 -24.46
C GLU A 738 30.52 -5.08 -23.44
N SER A 739 29.63 -4.21 -23.92
CA SER A 739 29.19 -2.92 -23.35
C SER A 739 28.51 -2.98 -21.97
N ILE A 740 28.85 -2.03 -21.09
CA ILE A 740 28.20 -1.81 -19.78
C ILE A 740 26.76 -1.32 -20.01
N ASP A 741 25.77 -2.18 -19.78
CA ASP A 741 24.34 -1.81 -19.84
C ASP A 741 23.96 -0.98 -18.59
N ARG A 742 24.13 0.35 -18.66
CA ARG A 742 23.98 1.28 -17.52
C ARG A 742 22.54 1.76 -17.30
N ASN A 743 21.61 0.86 -16.94
CA ASN A 743 20.26 1.23 -16.49
C ASN A 743 20.24 1.73 -15.01
N THR A 744 20.90 2.86 -14.72
CA THR A 744 20.76 3.51 -13.41
C THR A 744 19.56 4.46 -13.39
N GLU A 745 18.79 4.39 -12.31
CA GLU A 745 17.54 5.12 -12.14
C GLU A 745 17.64 6.06 -10.94
N HIS A 746 17.30 7.33 -11.14
CA HIS A 746 17.37 8.37 -10.13
C HIS A 746 15.98 8.93 -9.85
N LEU A 747 15.58 8.90 -8.59
CA LEU A 747 14.37 9.53 -8.08
C LEU A 747 14.76 10.85 -7.42
N VAL A 748 14.42 11.96 -8.06
CA VAL A 748 14.87 13.31 -7.72
C VAL A 748 13.70 14.13 -7.18
N THR A 749 13.90 14.78 -6.04
CA THR A 749 12.99 15.80 -5.50
C THR A 749 13.69 17.15 -5.45
N VAL A 750 13.03 18.19 -5.96
CA VAL A 750 13.55 19.55 -6.03
C VAL A 750 12.57 20.47 -5.30
N LEU A 751 13.04 21.23 -4.32
CA LEU A 751 12.25 22.26 -3.63
C LEU A 751 12.85 23.62 -3.96
N MET A 752 12.05 24.54 -4.50
CA MET A 752 12.47 25.89 -4.88
C MET A 752 11.90 26.90 -3.89
N TYR A 753 12.76 27.67 -3.23
CA TYR A 753 12.32 28.64 -2.22
C TYR A 753 11.79 29.92 -2.87
N MET A 754 10.91 30.62 -2.15
CA MET A 754 10.44 31.94 -2.55
C MET A 754 11.61 32.95 -2.56
N PRO A 755 11.78 33.77 -3.61
CA PRO A 755 12.82 34.79 -3.65
C PRO A 755 12.55 35.87 -2.59
N ASN A 756 13.58 36.25 -1.82
CA ASN A 756 13.46 37.33 -0.84
C ASN A 756 13.18 38.67 -1.55
N SER A 757 12.22 39.44 -1.04
CA SER A 757 11.69 40.69 -1.62
C SER A 757 12.65 41.88 -1.62
N SER A 758 13.90 41.70 -1.22
CA SER A 758 14.89 42.76 -1.05
C SER A 758 16.20 42.44 -1.78
N GLN A 759 16.19 42.44 -3.12
CA GLN A 759 17.24 42.98 -4.00
C GLN A 759 16.95 42.62 -5.47
N GLU A 760 17.49 43.45 -6.36
CA GLU A 760 17.18 43.59 -7.78
C GLU A 760 17.32 42.28 -8.59
N SER A 761 16.41 42.09 -9.57
CA SER A 761 16.49 41.07 -10.64
C SER A 761 16.46 39.58 -10.19
N ASN A 762 15.57 39.18 -9.28
CA ASN A 762 15.36 37.77 -8.94
C ASN A 762 14.50 37.01 -9.99
N THR A 763 15.03 36.80 -11.19
CA THR A 763 14.51 35.73 -12.06
C THR A 763 15.14 34.41 -11.62
N LEU A 764 14.32 33.45 -11.20
CA LEU A 764 14.78 32.08 -10.95
C LEU A 764 15.50 31.55 -12.19
N ASP A 765 16.82 31.34 -12.08
CA ASP A 765 17.65 30.86 -13.18
C ASP A 765 17.49 29.35 -13.34
N THR A 766 16.58 28.96 -14.22
CA THR A 766 16.25 27.55 -14.49
C THR A 766 17.41 26.79 -15.15
N GLU A 767 18.33 27.49 -15.84
CA GLU A 767 19.57 26.88 -16.38
C GLU A 767 20.49 26.42 -15.25
N THR A 768 20.66 27.25 -14.22
CA THR A 768 21.45 26.88 -13.04
C THR A 768 20.83 25.70 -12.29
N ILE A 769 19.50 25.60 -12.20
CA ILE A 769 18.83 24.47 -11.55
C ILE A 769 19.06 23.17 -12.31
N GLU A 770 18.83 23.16 -13.64
CA GLU A 770 19.06 21.96 -14.48
C GLU A 770 20.54 21.54 -14.42
N ARG A 771 21.48 22.50 -14.51
CA ARG A 771 22.92 22.25 -14.36
C ARG A 771 23.25 21.63 -13.00
N ASP A 772 22.78 22.20 -11.89
CA ASP A 772 23.07 21.69 -10.55
C ASP A 772 22.55 20.25 -10.36
N ILE A 773 21.39 19.91 -10.92
CA ILE A 773 20.85 18.54 -10.90
C ILE A 773 21.76 17.62 -11.72
N THR A 774 22.11 18.02 -12.95
CA THR A 774 23.01 17.25 -13.82
C THR A 774 24.39 17.04 -13.20
N ASP A 775 24.95 18.05 -12.53
CA ASP A 775 26.24 17.98 -11.85
C ASP A 775 26.18 16.98 -10.68
N MET A 776 25.15 17.04 -9.84
CA MET A 776 24.94 16.07 -8.74
C MET A 776 24.75 14.64 -9.22
N LEU A 777 24.12 14.45 -10.38
CA LEU A 777 24.02 13.14 -11.02
C LEU A 777 25.38 12.71 -11.59
N SER A 778 26.16 13.63 -12.15
CA SER A 778 27.43 13.36 -12.84
C SER A 778 28.64 13.16 -11.92
N GLU A 779 28.69 13.81 -10.75
CA GLU A 779 29.70 13.58 -9.70
C GLU A 779 29.82 12.09 -9.32
N ARG A 780 28.77 11.30 -9.59
CA ARG A 780 28.72 9.86 -9.34
C ARG A 780 29.35 9.01 -10.45
N TYR A 781 29.75 9.62 -11.58
CA TYR A 781 30.24 8.94 -12.80
C TYR A 781 31.55 9.55 -13.35
N ALA A 782 32.38 10.13 -12.47
CA ALA A 782 33.54 10.99 -12.78
C ALA A 782 34.56 10.45 -13.82
N ASP A 783 34.57 9.14 -14.12
CA ASP A 783 35.52 8.49 -15.04
C ASP A 783 34.99 8.22 -16.46
N THR A 784 33.83 8.77 -16.85
CA THR A 784 33.23 8.53 -18.19
C THR A 784 32.76 9.80 -18.89
N THR A 785 32.55 9.71 -20.22
CA THR A 785 31.85 10.75 -20.99
C THR A 785 30.54 11.15 -20.30
N PRO A 786 30.18 12.44 -20.25
CA PRO A 786 29.01 12.90 -19.50
C PRO A 786 27.76 12.16 -19.98
N PRO A 787 26.99 11.52 -19.08
CA PRO A 787 25.80 10.76 -19.47
C PRO A 787 24.70 11.69 -19.97
N SER A 788 23.90 11.22 -20.95
CA SER A 788 22.64 11.89 -21.28
C SER A 788 21.55 11.49 -20.29
N TYR A 789 20.91 12.46 -19.66
CA TYR A 789 19.84 12.25 -18.69
C TYR A 789 18.47 12.45 -19.34
N GLN A 790 17.55 11.52 -19.12
CA GLN A 790 16.18 11.62 -19.62
C GLN A 790 15.18 11.51 -18.48
N ALA A 791 14.31 12.51 -18.35
CA ALA A 791 13.19 12.45 -17.42
C ALA A 791 12.14 11.45 -17.94
N VAL A 792 11.98 10.33 -17.23
CA VAL A 792 11.00 9.27 -17.53
C VAL A 792 9.60 9.76 -17.24
N HIS A 793 9.39 10.30 -16.04
CA HIS A 793 8.14 10.89 -15.58
C HIS A 793 8.38 11.82 -14.40
N GLY A 794 7.44 12.71 -14.13
CA GLY A 794 7.49 13.53 -12.93
C GLY A 794 6.30 14.47 -12.79
N THR A 795 6.25 15.18 -11.67
CA THR A 795 5.17 16.09 -11.30
C THR A 795 5.74 17.39 -10.75
N ALA A 796 5.20 18.51 -11.22
CA ALA A 796 5.55 19.85 -10.79
C ALA A 796 4.38 20.49 -10.04
N PHE A 797 4.60 20.88 -8.79
CA PHE A 797 3.67 21.63 -7.94
C PHE A 797 4.08 23.10 -7.98
N ILE A 798 3.25 23.94 -8.60
CA ILE A 798 3.58 25.34 -8.86
C ILE A 798 2.66 26.24 -8.04
N SER A 799 3.21 27.05 -7.14
CA SER A 799 2.45 28.04 -6.37
C SER A 799 1.88 29.13 -7.27
N ALA A 800 0.79 29.79 -6.85
CA ALA A 800 0.14 30.86 -7.60
C ALA A 800 1.12 31.99 -7.98
N GLU A 801 2.01 32.33 -7.06
CA GLU A 801 3.02 33.39 -7.22
C GLU A 801 4.08 33.04 -8.28
N PHE A 802 4.26 31.75 -8.59
CA PHE A 802 5.24 31.27 -9.56
C PHE A 802 4.62 30.83 -10.90
N GLN A 803 3.29 30.91 -11.05
CA GLN A 803 2.61 30.43 -12.27
C GLN A 803 3.04 31.19 -13.53
N SER A 804 3.29 32.50 -13.46
CA SER A 804 3.75 33.32 -14.59
C SER A 804 5.19 32.99 -15.02
N ALA A 805 6.02 32.47 -14.10
CA ALA A 805 7.39 32.04 -14.37
C ALA A 805 7.48 30.60 -14.92
N ARG A 806 6.38 29.83 -14.90
CA ARG A 806 6.31 28.43 -15.39
C ARG A 806 6.79 28.27 -16.83
N CYS A 807 6.47 29.20 -17.72
CA CYS A 807 6.86 29.12 -19.13
C CYS A 807 8.39 29.04 -19.31
N LYS A 808 9.18 29.46 -18.32
CA LYS A 808 10.64 29.32 -18.32
C LYS A 808 11.09 27.90 -18.01
N LEU A 809 10.49 27.23 -17.02
CA LEU A 809 10.76 25.82 -16.71
C LEU A 809 10.52 24.91 -17.93
N ASN A 810 9.43 25.14 -18.67
CA ASN A 810 9.09 24.34 -19.85
C ASN A 810 10.09 24.44 -21.01
N LYS A 811 11.01 25.42 -21.00
CA LYS A 811 12.06 25.53 -22.02
C LYS A 811 13.19 24.52 -21.83
N HIS A 812 13.27 23.91 -20.65
CA HIS A 812 14.31 22.97 -20.26
C HIS A 812 13.87 21.53 -20.47
N SER A 813 14.78 20.72 -20.99
CA SER A 813 14.51 19.33 -21.39
C SER A 813 14.09 18.43 -20.23
N LEU A 814 14.68 18.59 -19.04
CA LEU A 814 14.30 17.79 -17.86
C LEU A 814 12.92 18.13 -17.29
N PHE A 815 12.40 19.33 -17.58
CA PHE A 815 11.15 19.81 -16.99
C PHE A 815 9.98 19.85 -17.99
N SER A 816 10.25 19.80 -19.29
CA SER A 816 9.24 19.99 -20.34
C SER A 816 8.14 18.93 -20.36
N SER A 817 8.41 17.72 -19.84
CA SER A 817 7.47 16.58 -19.83
C SER A 817 6.72 16.39 -18.51
N LEU A 818 6.97 17.23 -17.50
CA LEU A 818 6.36 17.07 -16.18
C LEU A 818 4.85 17.31 -16.23
N ALA A 819 4.11 16.46 -15.53
CA ALA A 819 2.72 16.73 -15.20
C ALA A 819 2.67 17.95 -14.27
N VAL A 820 1.81 18.93 -14.54
CA VAL A 820 1.77 20.15 -13.72
C VAL A 820 0.50 20.23 -12.90
N VAL A 821 0.67 20.46 -11.61
CA VAL A 821 -0.40 20.72 -10.65
C VAL A 821 -0.31 22.18 -10.19
N PRO A 822 -1.19 23.06 -10.70
CA PRO A 822 -1.34 24.40 -10.15
C PRO A 822 -1.79 24.32 -8.70
N CYS A 823 -1.08 25.02 -7.81
CA CYS A 823 -1.37 25.08 -6.39
C CYS A 823 -1.56 26.54 -5.99
N LYS A 824 -2.34 26.79 -4.94
CA LYS A 824 -2.45 28.14 -4.37
C LYS A 824 -1.17 28.51 -3.66
N SER A 825 -0.76 27.66 -2.74
CA SER A 825 0.53 27.70 -2.07
C SER A 825 1.15 26.30 -2.05
N VAL A 826 2.47 26.24 -1.94
CA VAL A 826 3.23 25.00 -1.81
C VAL A 826 4.16 25.15 -0.62
N TYR A 827 4.31 24.11 0.18
CA TYR A 827 5.24 24.06 1.30
C TYR A 827 6.08 22.79 1.19
N GLY A 828 7.25 22.76 1.82
CA GLY A 828 8.03 21.54 1.89
C GLY A 828 9.16 21.54 2.90
N SER A 829 9.75 20.36 3.06
CA SER A 829 10.94 20.08 3.88
C SER A 829 11.85 19.18 3.08
N SER A 830 13.15 19.48 3.03
CA SER A 830 14.13 18.68 2.28
C SER A 830 14.43 17.36 2.99
N GLY A 831 14.27 17.31 4.32
CA GLY A 831 14.55 16.13 5.13
C GLY A 831 16.05 15.92 5.40
N LEU A 832 16.88 16.91 5.03
CA LEU A 832 18.33 16.90 5.22
C LEU A 832 18.66 17.58 6.55
N GLU A 833 19.47 16.97 7.42
CA GLU A 833 19.96 17.68 8.62
C GLU A 833 20.98 18.75 8.22
N MET A 834 20.76 20.00 8.67
CA MET A 834 21.79 21.04 8.61
C MET A 834 22.89 20.73 9.64
N THR A 835 23.97 20.10 9.21
CA THR A 835 25.25 20.28 9.92
C THR A 835 25.85 21.59 9.46
N ILE A 836 25.61 22.66 10.22
CA ILE A 836 26.40 23.88 10.12
C ILE A 836 27.79 23.52 10.63
N VAL A 837 28.70 23.15 9.74
CA VAL A 837 30.13 23.17 10.06
C VAL A 837 30.53 24.63 10.04
N ASP A 838 30.59 25.25 11.22
CA ASP A 838 31.14 26.59 11.37
C ASP A 838 32.57 26.60 10.80
N GLY A 839 32.71 27.24 9.64
CA GLY A 839 33.97 27.40 8.97
C GLY A 839 34.83 28.41 9.69
N HIS A 840 35.77 27.93 10.51
CA HIS A 840 37.01 28.65 10.75
C HIS A 840 38.21 27.88 10.18
N LYS A 841 38.71 28.47 9.09
CA LYS A 841 39.97 28.15 8.40
C LYS A 841 41.13 28.02 9.40
N HIS A 842 41.98 27.02 9.20
CA HIS A 842 43.39 27.30 8.97
C HIS A 842 43.98 26.26 8.02
N THR A 843 44.50 26.79 6.91
CA THR A 843 45.37 26.16 5.91
C THR A 843 46.61 25.56 6.55
N GLU A 844 46.98 24.34 6.18
CA GLU A 844 48.40 23.97 6.08
C GLU A 844 48.62 22.88 5.01
N VAL A 845 49.69 23.11 4.26
CA VAL A 845 50.12 22.39 3.06
C VAL A 845 51.02 21.25 3.51
N GLU A 846 50.62 19.99 3.26
CA GLU A 846 51.53 18.85 3.45
C GLU A 846 52.39 18.62 2.20
N GLN A 847 53.64 19.07 2.28
CA GLN A 847 54.73 18.56 1.46
C GLN A 847 55.25 17.24 2.04
N ARG A 848 55.39 16.25 1.15
CA ARG A 848 56.15 15.01 1.37
C ARG A 848 57.59 15.31 1.82
N SER A 849 58.06 14.67 2.89
CA SER A 849 59.45 14.23 2.99
C SER A 849 59.63 13.10 4.01
N GLU A 850 60.65 12.30 3.75
CA GLU A 850 60.90 10.94 4.20
C GLU A 850 61.26 10.78 5.68
N SER A 851 61.02 9.56 6.15
CA SER A 851 61.49 8.96 7.39
C SER A 851 63.01 9.03 7.58
N THR A 852 63.48 9.34 8.80
CA THR A 852 64.59 8.58 9.41
C THR A 852 64.69 8.76 10.94
N LYS A 853 65.02 7.62 11.57
CA LYS A 853 65.30 7.28 12.98
C LYS A 853 66.09 8.31 13.80
N THR A 854 65.84 8.46 15.11
CA THR A 854 66.64 7.90 16.23
C THR A 854 66.26 8.42 17.65
N LEU A 855 66.37 7.49 18.61
CA LEU A 855 66.47 7.50 20.09
C LEU A 855 66.39 8.80 20.96
N ASN A 856 65.52 8.75 22.00
CA ASN A 856 65.64 9.01 23.48
C ASN A 856 66.81 9.88 24.07
N PRO A 857 66.75 10.32 25.36
CA PRO A 857 65.66 10.84 26.24
C PRO A 857 66.14 12.03 27.16
N ALA A 858 65.38 12.35 28.24
CA ALA A 858 65.74 13.17 29.44
C ALA A 858 65.56 14.72 29.29
N THR A 859 65.19 15.56 30.26
CA THR A 859 65.01 15.51 31.74
C THR A 859 64.38 16.84 32.23
N ASP A 860 63.75 16.78 33.41
CA ASP A 860 63.66 17.79 34.50
C ASP A 860 62.93 19.15 34.33
N GLY A 861 61.98 19.39 35.27
CA GLY A 861 62.33 20.22 36.44
C GLY A 861 61.44 21.43 36.80
N SER A 862 60.81 21.34 37.98
CA SER A 862 60.59 22.41 39.01
C SER A 862 59.63 23.59 38.71
N THR A 863 58.44 23.65 39.33
CA THR A 863 58.06 24.24 40.65
C THR A 863 58.24 25.75 40.83
N SER A 864 57.15 26.48 41.13
CA SER A 864 57.09 27.41 42.27
C SER A 864 55.66 27.82 42.63
N LEU A 865 55.42 27.90 43.94
CA LEU A 865 54.19 28.29 44.65
C LEU A 865 54.40 29.67 45.30
N SER A 866 53.35 30.49 45.36
CA SER A 866 52.95 31.45 46.42
C SER A 866 51.98 32.45 45.77
N GLY A 867 50.89 32.93 46.34
CA GLY A 867 50.33 32.90 47.69
C GLY A 867 49.55 34.20 47.85
N GLY A 868 48.23 34.16 48.08
CA GLY A 868 47.40 35.35 48.26
C GLY A 868 45.98 35.01 48.72
N GLN A 869 45.57 35.62 49.83
CA GLN A 869 44.50 35.22 50.75
C GLN A 869 43.06 35.57 50.32
N LEU A 870 42.16 34.64 50.64
CA LEU A 870 40.81 34.73 51.22
C LEU A 870 40.05 36.07 51.20
N GLN A 871 38.86 36.06 50.57
CA GLN A 871 37.65 36.64 51.14
C GLN A 871 36.41 35.85 50.70
N GLU A 872 35.53 35.54 51.66
CA GLU A 872 34.35 34.67 51.60
C GLU A 872 33.23 35.22 50.71
N GLU A 873 32.63 34.38 49.85
CA GLU A 873 31.17 34.38 49.58
C GLU A 873 30.71 32.94 49.23
N GLY A 874 29.57 32.55 49.78
CA GLY A 874 29.09 31.16 49.84
C GLY A 874 28.74 30.54 48.48
N VAL A 875 29.25 29.32 48.25
CA VAL A 875 28.83 28.47 47.13
C VAL A 875 27.64 27.62 47.57
N SER A 876 26.45 28.05 47.15
CA SER A 876 25.29 27.18 46.97
C SER A 876 25.53 26.34 45.71
N LEU A 877 25.67 25.02 45.85
CA LEU A 877 25.62 24.09 44.72
C LEU A 877 24.23 24.17 44.06
N ALA A 878 24.12 24.88 42.94
CA ALA A 878 23.00 24.76 42.02
C ALA A 878 23.35 23.70 40.98
N THR A 879 22.65 22.58 41.05
CA THR A 879 22.53 21.59 39.97
C THR A 879 21.98 22.25 38.71
N SER A 880 22.81 22.48 37.70
CA SER A 880 22.32 22.78 36.35
C SER A 880 22.12 21.48 35.58
N THR A 881 20.88 21.00 35.58
CA THR A 881 20.35 20.08 34.58
C THR A 881 20.48 20.73 33.19
N THR A 882 21.47 20.34 32.41
CA THR A 882 21.47 20.60 30.96
C THR A 882 20.55 19.57 30.32
N SER A 883 19.33 20.01 30.01
CA SER A 883 18.36 19.27 29.21
C SER A 883 18.89 19.02 27.80
N SER A 884 18.90 17.77 27.40
CA SER A 884 19.08 17.31 26.03
C SER A 884 17.82 17.60 25.19
N ASP A 885 17.54 18.86 24.90
CA ASP A 885 16.46 19.31 24.00
C ASP A 885 17.04 19.69 22.62
N ALA A 886 17.69 18.74 21.95
CA ALA A 886 18.09 18.87 20.55
C ALA A 886 17.00 18.24 19.65
N VAL A 887 15.83 18.88 19.56
CA VAL A 887 14.72 18.45 18.70
C VAL A 887 14.62 19.37 17.48
N LEU A 888 14.90 18.80 16.29
CA LEU A 888 14.35 19.10 14.96
C LEU A 888 14.20 20.59 14.57
N SER A 889 15.19 21.15 13.85
CA SER A 889 15.15 22.53 13.34
C SER A 889 14.76 22.70 11.86
N GLU A 890 14.30 21.66 11.15
CA GLU A 890 13.70 21.84 9.82
C GLU A 890 12.20 22.16 9.92
N THR A 891 11.87 23.44 9.76
CA THR A 891 10.48 23.90 9.63
C THR A 891 10.02 23.68 8.19
N CYS A 892 8.80 23.17 8.01
CA CYS A 892 8.12 23.16 6.71
C CYS A 892 7.94 24.60 6.24
N LYS A 893 8.52 24.96 5.08
CA LYS A 893 8.58 26.35 4.59
C LYS A 893 7.79 26.53 3.31
N PRO A 894 7.28 27.75 3.02
CA PRO A 894 6.67 28.06 1.73
C PRO A 894 7.69 27.96 0.59
N LEU A 895 7.23 27.48 -0.56
CA LEU A 895 8.01 27.21 -1.77
C LEU A 895 7.40 27.92 -2.98
N ALA A 896 8.25 28.38 -3.89
CA ALA A 896 7.83 28.85 -5.21
C ALA A 896 7.30 27.68 -6.06
N ALA A 897 8.04 26.56 -6.03
CA ALA A 897 7.70 25.33 -6.72
C ALA A 897 8.34 24.12 -6.04
N ALA A 898 7.75 22.95 -6.26
CA ALA A 898 8.34 21.66 -5.89
C ALA A 898 8.19 20.66 -7.05
N LEU A 899 9.22 19.87 -7.32
CA LEU A 899 9.24 18.90 -8.43
C LEU A 899 9.63 17.52 -7.91
N THR A 900 8.99 16.47 -8.40
CA THR A 900 9.41 15.07 -8.23
C THR A 900 9.60 14.42 -9.58
N MET A 901 10.75 13.78 -9.82
CA MET A 901 11.14 13.27 -11.14
C MET A 901 11.79 11.90 -11.01
N ARG A 902 11.52 11.03 -11.98
CA ARG A 902 12.30 9.83 -12.26
C ARG A 902 13.16 10.10 -13.49
N ILE A 903 14.47 9.95 -13.35
CA ILE A 903 15.46 10.24 -14.39
C ILE A 903 16.29 8.97 -14.63
N THR A 904 16.38 8.54 -15.89
CA THR A 904 17.25 7.44 -16.31
C THR A 904 18.45 7.99 -17.04
N ILE A 905 19.59 7.31 -16.91
CA ILE A 905 20.76 7.56 -17.76
C ILE A 905 20.59 6.82 -19.08
N ALA A 906 20.56 7.54 -20.19
CA ALA A 906 20.47 6.95 -21.52
C ALA A 906 21.87 6.57 -22.05
N ASP A 907 21.98 5.40 -22.69
CA ASP A 907 23.16 5.05 -23.48
C ASP A 907 23.11 5.82 -24.82
N PRO A 908 24.12 6.65 -25.15
CA PRO A 908 24.20 7.34 -26.44
C PRO A 908 24.17 6.41 -27.66
N SER A 909 24.45 5.11 -27.51
CA SER A 909 24.34 4.10 -28.58
C SER A 909 22.91 3.55 -28.76
N SER A 910 22.06 3.66 -27.73
CA SER A 910 20.64 3.27 -27.73
C SER A 910 19.70 4.38 -28.20
N SER A 911 20.25 5.57 -28.49
CA SER A 911 19.63 6.67 -29.21
C SER A 911 19.33 6.24 -30.67
N SER A 912 18.43 5.29 -30.83
CA SER A 912 17.69 5.12 -32.07
C SER A 912 16.92 6.42 -32.34
N ASP A 913 16.78 6.78 -33.62
CA ASP A 913 16.23 8.01 -34.24
C ASP A 913 14.91 8.62 -33.69
N PHE A 914 14.39 8.18 -32.55
CA PHE A 914 13.05 8.44 -32.03
C PHE A 914 12.80 9.85 -31.47
N THR A 915 13.79 10.53 -30.87
CA THR A 915 13.59 11.87 -30.32
C THR A 915 13.35 12.94 -31.41
N ARG A 916 13.78 12.67 -32.65
CA ARG A 916 13.62 13.58 -33.80
C ARG A 916 12.25 13.53 -34.46
N VAL A 917 11.47 12.46 -34.26
CA VAL A 917 10.18 12.31 -34.96
C VAL A 917 9.06 13.08 -34.25
N LEU A 918 9.07 13.15 -32.91
CA LEU A 918 8.00 13.77 -32.13
C LEU A 918 7.99 15.30 -32.16
N SER A 919 9.13 15.97 -32.41
CA SER A 919 9.15 17.43 -32.58
C SER A 919 8.57 17.92 -33.92
N SER A 920 8.33 17.01 -34.87
CA SER A 920 7.74 17.35 -36.18
C SER A 920 6.22 17.14 -36.26
N ALA A 921 5.59 16.60 -35.21
CA ALA A 921 4.15 16.30 -35.15
C ALA A 921 3.38 17.08 -34.06
N ALA A 922 4.02 17.99 -33.33
CA ALA A 922 3.40 18.85 -32.32
C ALA A 922 2.99 20.23 -32.88
#